data_AF-A0A6A3NAR2-F1
#
_entry.id   AF-A0A6A3NAR2-F1
#
_cell.length_a   1.000
_cell.length_b   1.000
_cell.length_c   1.000
_cell.angle_alpha   90.00
_cell.angle_beta   90.00
_cell.angle_gamma   90.00
#
_symmetry.space_group_name_H-M   'P 1'
#
loop_
_entity.id
_entity.type
_entity.pdbx_description
1 polymer ?
#
loop_
_entity_poly.entity_id
_entity_poly.type
_entity_poly.pdbx_seq_one_letter_code
_entity_poly.pdbx_strand_id
1 'polypeptide(L)'
;MRAAPSGKPEDEDLNKRGTSMFKKIRSDIQAVFENDPAARGWFEVVFTYSGLHAIWAHRVAHFLYKRRWFSFARFISQVSRFMTGIEIHPGATIGNRLFIDHGMGVVIGETCEIGDDVVIYQGVTLGGTGKEKGKRHPTIGNNVVISSGAKVLGSFSVGDQCNIGANSVVLKEVPSNSTVVGIPGRIVKQDGRRVDRLNQQLPDPVIDSLRTMQQEIERLREETGHEVNYVVNFTDVDDKLIRKAEQLGTDVPHVAEKFIAAYYEDLEGLGIPKASSNPRVTENMPLIINFIRELVEKDFAYENGGDVYYRTGKFAEYGKLSKQNLQELQFGIRIGVDERKEHPEDFVLWKAAKPGEIFWSSPWGDGRPGWHIECSAMAREYLGDTLDIHGGGQDLQFPHHECECAQSEVLTGKPLANYWMHNGFIRIDNEKMSKSLGNGVLVKDLRNQYKREAIRYFMLSTHYRNPLNFTEDTMEQAQNSVDRIANAVGNLNHRLQAVSVDQAVSSEFAARLEQIRQQYHEKMQDDFNTPDAITAMFEWAGEANQLLQQDVVNAADIRALLELFSELNAVLRIYTEAEPELLDEEIERLIEERNEARKTKNWARADEIRDELSAQGILLEDTAQGMRWRRK
;
A
#
# COMPACT_ATOMS: atom_id res chain seq x y z
N MET A 1 38.37 59.89 -49.43
CA MET A 1 38.08 58.43 -49.43
C MET A 1 39.31 57.73 -48.91
N ARG A 2 39.40 57.50 -47.59
CA ARG A 2 40.66 57.09 -46.95
C ARG A 2 40.72 55.58 -46.80
N ALA A 3 41.78 55.03 -47.37
CA ALA A 3 42.21 53.66 -47.27
C ALA A 3 42.45 53.25 -45.82
N ALA A 4 42.06 52.03 -45.46
CA ALA A 4 42.42 51.40 -44.20
C ALA A 4 43.46 50.31 -44.47
N PRO A 5 44.68 50.48 -43.93
CA PRO A 5 45.44 49.32 -43.49
C PRO A 5 46.04 49.49 -42.09
N SER A 6 46.14 48.33 -41.43
CA SER A 6 47.09 47.94 -40.37
C SER A 6 47.12 48.71 -39.05
N GLY A 7 46.67 48.05 -38.00
CA GLY A 7 47.05 48.29 -36.61
C GLY A 7 46.84 47.00 -35.81
N LYS A 8 47.90 46.53 -35.15
CA LYS A 8 47.97 45.30 -34.34
C LYS A 8 46.85 45.28 -33.27
N PRO A 9 46.32 44.11 -32.86
CA PRO A 9 45.58 44.03 -31.61
C PRO A 9 46.60 44.18 -30.47
N GLU A 10 46.44 45.26 -29.72
CA GLU A 10 47.12 45.50 -28.44
C GLU A 10 46.72 44.41 -27.43
N ASP A 11 47.72 44.03 -26.63
CA ASP A 11 47.64 43.19 -25.46
C ASP A 11 46.56 43.67 -24.48
N GLU A 12 45.40 43.02 -24.44
CA GLU A 12 44.52 43.15 -23.27
C GLU A 12 43.59 41.96 -22.98
N ASP A 13 43.91 40.75 -23.48
CA ASP A 13 43.04 39.58 -23.23
C ASP A 13 43.76 38.29 -22.79
N LEU A 14 45.00 38.41 -22.29
CA LEU A 14 45.76 37.29 -21.72
C LEU A 14 45.56 37.09 -20.21
N ASN A 15 44.72 37.90 -19.54
CA ASN A 15 44.58 37.87 -18.07
C ASN A 15 43.19 37.52 -17.51
N LYS A 16 42.26 36.99 -18.32
CA LYS A 16 40.92 36.56 -17.82
C LYS A 16 40.57 35.08 -18.00
N ARG A 17 41.49 34.24 -18.52
CA ARG A 17 41.28 32.79 -18.72
C ARG A 17 41.87 31.88 -17.63
N GLY A 18 42.27 32.45 -16.49
CA GLY A 18 42.89 31.75 -15.37
C GLY A 18 42.08 31.82 -14.07
N THR A 19 40.76 31.58 -14.09
CA THR A 19 40.06 31.20 -12.85
C THR A 19 40.56 29.81 -12.45
N SER A 20 41.66 29.81 -11.70
CA SER A 20 42.48 28.66 -11.34
C SER A 20 41.63 27.45 -10.91
N MET A 21 41.93 26.27 -11.45
CA MET A 21 41.36 24.98 -11.05
C MET A 21 41.42 24.79 -9.53
N PHE A 22 42.45 25.35 -8.87
CA PHE A 22 42.58 25.37 -7.42
C PHE A 22 41.47 26.14 -6.70
N LYS A 23 40.95 27.22 -7.31
CA LYS A 23 39.82 27.99 -6.76
C LYS A 23 38.54 27.16 -6.76
N LYS A 24 38.32 26.36 -7.81
CA LYS A 24 37.18 25.43 -7.92
C LYS A 24 37.30 24.26 -6.95
N ILE A 25 38.48 23.67 -6.84
CA ILE A 25 38.76 22.60 -5.87
C ILE A 25 38.50 23.10 -4.45
N ARG A 26 39.00 24.29 -4.11
CA ARG A 26 38.76 24.90 -2.79
C ARG A 26 37.28 25.18 -2.54
N SER A 27 36.53 25.64 -3.55
CA SER A 27 35.10 25.87 -3.40
C SER A 27 34.30 24.57 -3.23
N ASP A 28 34.69 23.49 -3.92
CA ASP A 28 34.03 22.18 -3.78
C ASP A 28 34.26 21.60 -2.37
N ILE A 29 35.47 21.74 -1.81
CA ILE A 29 35.77 21.35 -0.42
C ILE A 29 34.94 22.18 0.57
N GLN A 30 34.84 23.49 0.34
CA GLN A 30 34.07 24.38 1.19
C GLN A 30 32.57 24.02 1.17
N ALA A 31 32.03 23.59 0.03
CA ALA A 31 30.65 23.14 -0.08
C ALA A 31 30.36 21.91 0.79
N VAL A 32 31.33 21.00 0.96
CA VAL A 32 31.19 19.85 1.87
C VAL A 32 31.02 20.31 3.31
N PHE A 33 31.89 21.21 3.79
CA PHE A 33 31.79 21.72 5.17
C PHE A 33 30.50 22.49 5.46
N GLU A 34 29.92 23.13 4.46
CA GLU A 34 28.69 23.90 4.62
C GLU A 34 27.44 23.02 4.63
N ASN A 35 27.48 21.85 3.98
CA ASN A 35 26.32 20.98 3.83
C ASN A 35 26.37 19.70 4.70
N ASP A 36 27.54 19.30 5.18
CA ASP A 36 27.70 18.13 6.05
C ASP A 36 28.28 18.52 7.43
N PRO A 37 27.43 18.54 8.49
CA PRO A 37 27.86 18.78 9.86
C PRO A 37 28.86 17.76 10.42
N ALA A 38 28.96 16.57 9.80
CA ALA A 38 29.88 15.51 10.22
C ALA A 38 31.33 15.73 9.74
N ALA A 39 31.58 16.66 8.81
CA ALA A 39 32.91 16.93 8.28
C ALA A 39 33.82 17.60 9.33
N ARG A 40 34.80 16.87 9.89
CA ARG A 40 35.63 17.36 11.01
C ARG A 40 36.94 18.04 10.59
N GLY A 41 37.43 17.78 9.37
CA GLY A 41 38.68 18.36 8.90
C GLY A 41 38.99 18.15 7.42
N TRP A 42 39.88 18.98 6.87
CA TRP A 42 40.14 18.99 5.41
C TRP A 42 40.70 17.65 4.91
N PHE A 43 41.51 16.97 5.73
CA PHE A 43 42.13 15.71 5.37
C PHE A 43 41.09 14.62 5.20
N GLU A 44 40.12 14.54 6.12
CA GLU A 44 38.98 13.65 6.00
C GLU A 44 38.21 13.95 4.71
N VAL A 45 37.77 15.20 4.53
CA VAL A 45 36.97 15.61 3.36
C VAL A 45 37.63 15.22 2.04
N VAL A 46 38.93 15.44 1.90
CA VAL A 46 39.64 15.17 0.64
C VAL A 46 39.90 13.70 0.38
N PHE A 47 40.00 12.85 1.41
CA PHE A 47 40.32 11.43 1.22
C PHE A 47 39.12 10.49 1.36
N THR A 48 38.00 10.91 1.96
CA THR A 48 36.88 10.02 2.25
C THR A 48 35.56 10.36 1.54
N TYR A 49 35.40 11.57 0.99
CA TYR A 49 34.14 11.96 0.35
C TYR A 49 34.08 11.55 -1.13
N SER A 50 33.35 10.47 -1.39
CA SER A 50 33.15 9.92 -2.74
C SER A 50 32.48 10.92 -3.70
N GLY A 51 31.55 11.75 -3.21
CA GLY A 51 30.92 12.82 -3.98
C GLY A 51 31.93 13.84 -4.50
N LEU A 52 32.87 14.26 -3.65
CA LEU A 52 33.94 15.19 -4.01
C LEU A 52 34.87 14.58 -5.06
N HIS A 53 35.25 13.31 -4.89
CA HIS A 53 36.09 12.59 -5.86
C HIS A 53 35.42 12.49 -7.24
N ALA A 54 34.13 12.19 -7.28
CA ALA A 54 33.37 12.11 -8.53
C ALA A 54 33.33 13.45 -9.27
N ILE A 55 33.15 14.56 -8.55
CA ILE A 55 33.15 15.91 -9.13
C ILE A 55 34.53 16.24 -9.71
N TRP A 56 35.62 15.97 -8.98
CA TRP A 56 36.97 16.25 -9.47
C TRP A 56 37.35 15.41 -10.68
N ALA A 57 37.02 14.11 -10.66
CA ALA A 57 37.21 13.23 -11.81
C ALA A 57 36.40 13.72 -13.01
N HIS A 58 35.16 14.15 -12.81
CA HIS A 58 34.35 14.77 -13.85
C HIS A 58 34.99 16.05 -14.39
N ARG A 59 35.52 16.96 -13.56
CA ARG A 59 36.15 18.20 -14.02
C ARG A 59 37.34 17.92 -14.95
N VAL A 60 38.15 16.90 -14.65
CA VAL A 60 39.23 16.42 -15.53
C VAL A 60 38.68 15.79 -16.81
N ALA A 61 37.70 14.88 -16.69
CA ALA A 61 37.07 14.23 -17.83
C ALA A 61 36.40 15.23 -18.79
N HIS A 62 35.70 16.24 -18.26
CA HIS A 62 35.04 17.29 -19.00
C HIS A 62 36.02 18.19 -19.75
N PHE A 63 37.18 18.48 -19.14
CA PHE A 63 38.26 19.21 -19.79
C PHE A 63 38.85 18.45 -21.01
N LEU A 64 38.96 17.12 -20.92
CA LEU A 64 39.34 16.26 -22.05
C LEU A 64 38.22 16.16 -23.10
N TYR A 65 36.97 16.04 -22.65
CA TYR A 65 35.79 15.98 -23.50
C TYR A 65 35.68 17.25 -24.38
N LYS A 66 35.90 18.43 -23.79
CA LYS A 66 35.94 19.72 -24.52
C LYS A 66 37.07 19.82 -25.55
N ARG A 67 38.17 19.07 -25.39
CA ARG A 67 39.25 18.92 -26.39
C ARG A 67 39.01 17.82 -27.41
N ARG A 68 37.80 17.24 -27.44
CA ARG A 68 37.41 16.12 -28.31
C ARG A 68 38.16 14.82 -28.03
N TRP A 69 38.74 14.66 -26.84
CA TRP A 69 39.38 13.41 -26.40
C TRP A 69 38.35 12.51 -25.71
N PHE A 70 37.34 12.08 -26.47
CA PHE A 70 36.14 11.43 -25.91
C PHE A 70 36.43 10.10 -25.23
N SER A 71 37.30 9.26 -25.82
CA SER A 71 37.62 7.94 -25.26
C SER A 71 38.30 8.06 -23.90
N PHE A 72 39.24 8.99 -23.75
CA PHE A 72 39.92 9.24 -22.47
C PHE A 72 38.97 9.85 -21.44
N ALA A 73 38.12 10.79 -21.84
CA ALA A 73 37.10 11.36 -20.98
C ALA A 73 36.11 10.28 -20.46
N ARG A 74 35.67 9.39 -21.34
CA ARG A 74 34.83 8.24 -20.99
C ARG A 74 35.53 7.28 -20.03
N PHE A 75 36.80 6.98 -20.29
CA PHE A 75 37.58 6.09 -19.43
C PHE A 75 37.67 6.64 -17.99
N ILE A 76 38.01 7.93 -17.82
CA ILE A 76 38.04 8.57 -16.50
C ILE A 76 36.67 8.50 -15.81
N SER A 77 35.59 8.79 -16.53
CA SER A 77 34.23 8.69 -16.01
C SER A 77 33.86 7.27 -15.57
N GLN A 78 34.30 6.24 -16.31
CA GLN A 78 34.06 4.83 -15.93
C GLN A 78 34.84 4.41 -14.68
N VAL A 79 36.10 4.81 -14.56
CA VAL A 79 36.91 4.58 -13.35
C VAL A 79 36.28 5.29 -12.15
N SER A 80 35.88 6.56 -12.31
CA SER A 80 35.18 7.31 -11.26
C SER A 80 33.90 6.62 -10.83
N ARG A 81 33.08 6.15 -11.78
CA ARG A 81 31.84 5.42 -11.49
C ARG A 81 32.11 4.17 -10.67
N PHE A 82 33.11 3.39 -11.05
CA PHE A 82 33.49 2.17 -10.34
C PHE A 82 33.93 2.46 -8.89
N MET A 83 34.70 3.53 -8.68
CA MET A 83 35.21 3.89 -7.34
C MET A 83 34.17 4.55 -6.43
N THR A 84 33.23 5.32 -6.99
CA THR A 84 32.35 6.21 -6.21
C THR A 84 30.88 5.80 -6.23
N GLY A 85 30.45 4.96 -7.18
CA GLY A 85 29.04 4.65 -7.41
C GLY A 85 28.22 5.78 -8.04
N ILE A 86 28.87 6.90 -8.41
CA ILE A 86 28.26 8.08 -9.03
C ILE A 86 28.58 8.10 -10.53
N GLU A 87 27.55 8.12 -11.37
CA GLU A 87 27.70 8.21 -12.82
C GLU A 87 27.50 9.65 -13.31
N ILE A 88 28.60 10.32 -13.66
CA ILE A 88 28.56 11.65 -14.29
C ILE A 88 29.11 11.55 -15.71
N HIS A 89 28.27 11.87 -16.70
CA HIS A 89 28.70 11.92 -18.09
C HIS A 89 29.73 13.05 -18.30
N PRO A 90 30.87 12.84 -19.00
CA PRO A 90 31.86 13.90 -19.24
C PRO A 90 31.34 15.11 -20.04
N GLY A 91 30.19 14.96 -20.70
CA GLY A 91 29.54 16.00 -21.49
C GLY A 91 28.69 16.95 -20.66
N ALA A 92 28.29 16.53 -19.45
CA ALA A 92 27.50 17.35 -18.55
C ALA A 92 28.28 18.60 -18.16
N THR A 93 27.58 19.71 -17.94
CA THR A 93 28.18 20.96 -17.48
C THR A 93 27.80 21.14 -16.01
N ILE A 94 28.80 21.21 -15.14
CA ILE A 94 28.62 21.38 -13.70
C ILE A 94 29.21 22.72 -13.26
N GLY A 95 28.41 23.50 -12.54
CA GLY A 95 28.79 24.73 -11.86
C GLY A 95 29.81 24.54 -10.75
N ASN A 96 29.87 25.54 -9.88
CA ASN A 96 30.69 25.55 -8.67
C ASN A 96 29.88 25.05 -7.48
N ARG A 97 30.54 24.44 -6.49
CA ARG A 97 29.91 24.10 -5.20
C ARG A 97 28.73 23.13 -5.34
N LEU A 98 28.79 22.21 -6.31
CA LEU A 98 27.93 21.02 -6.33
C LEU A 98 28.33 20.14 -5.14
N PHE A 99 27.36 19.75 -4.33
CA PHE A 99 27.53 18.81 -3.23
C PHE A 99 26.73 17.54 -3.52
N ILE A 100 27.39 16.38 -3.46
CA ILE A 100 26.74 15.08 -3.64
C ILE A 100 26.90 14.30 -2.34
N ASP A 101 25.81 14.15 -1.61
CA ASP A 101 25.77 13.43 -0.35
C ASP A 101 25.32 11.98 -0.56
N HIS A 102 26.02 11.05 0.08
CA HIS A 102 25.77 9.60 -0.04
C HIS A 102 25.59 9.09 -1.49
N GLY A 103 26.30 9.64 -2.49
CA GLY A 103 25.96 9.59 -3.92
C GLY A 103 25.80 8.24 -4.66
N MET A 104 25.75 7.10 -3.98
CA MET A 104 25.48 5.80 -4.60
C MET A 104 24.21 5.85 -5.47
N GLY A 105 24.34 5.42 -6.73
CA GLY A 105 23.22 5.36 -7.68
C GLY A 105 22.81 6.70 -8.28
N VAL A 106 23.59 7.77 -8.09
CA VAL A 106 23.37 9.05 -8.78
C VAL A 106 23.76 8.93 -10.26
N VAL A 107 22.88 9.38 -11.15
CA VAL A 107 23.08 9.33 -12.61
C VAL A 107 22.84 10.72 -13.23
N ILE A 108 23.87 11.29 -13.85
CA ILE A 108 23.85 12.61 -14.52
C ILE A 108 24.18 12.41 -16.00
N GLY A 109 23.18 12.65 -16.86
CA GLY A 109 23.30 12.38 -18.28
C GLY A 109 24.07 13.43 -19.10
N GLU A 110 24.32 13.10 -20.37
CA GLU A 110 25.26 13.79 -21.26
C GLU A 110 25.08 15.29 -21.41
N THR A 111 23.84 15.73 -21.59
CA THR A 111 23.52 17.13 -21.90
C THR A 111 22.95 17.85 -20.68
N CYS A 112 23.18 17.29 -19.48
CA CYS A 112 22.70 17.91 -18.26
C CYS A 112 23.53 19.15 -17.96
N GLU A 113 22.85 20.22 -17.54
CA GLU A 113 23.48 21.44 -17.07
C GLU A 113 23.07 21.64 -15.62
N ILE A 114 24.03 21.84 -14.73
CA ILE A 114 23.81 22.01 -13.30
C ILE A 114 24.44 23.35 -12.91
N GLY A 115 23.66 24.22 -12.29
CA GLY A 115 24.06 25.51 -11.78
C GLY A 115 24.99 25.43 -10.56
N ASP A 116 25.13 26.57 -9.89
CA ASP A 116 25.94 26.71 -8.68
C ASP A 116 25.14 26.35 -7.42
N ASP A 117 25.82 25.89 -6.36
CA ASP A 117 25.22 25.60 -5.04
C ASP A 117 24.10 24.55 -5.07
N VAL A 118 24.28 23.49 -5.86
CA VAL A 118 23.30 22.40 -5.97
C VAL A 118 23.65 21.27 -5.00
N VAL A 119 22.65 20.70 -4.35
CA VAL A 119 22.78 19.51 -3.48
C VAL A 119 22.05 18.34 -4.12
N ILE A 120 22.74 17.21 -4.28
CA ILE A 120 22.17 15.97 -4.82
C ILE A 120 22.39 14.83 -3.82
N TYR A 121 21.32 14.11 -3.50
CA TYR A 121 21.38 12.93 -2.62
C TYR A 121 21.42 11.63 -3.43
N GLN A 122 21.54 10.49 -2.72
CA GLN A 122 21.63 9.15 -3.30
C GLN A 122 20.46 8.79 -4.24
N GLY A 123 20.74 8.00 -5.28
CA GLY A 123 19.71 7.47 -6.19
C GLY A 123 19.02 8.52 -7.09
N VAL A 124 19.53 9.75 -7.16
CA VAL A 124 18.98 10.79 -8.03
C VAL A 124 19.33 10.52 -9.50
N THR A 125 18.35 10.68 -10.39
CA THR A 125 18.54 10.53 -11.84
C THR A 125 18.19 11.82 -12.57
N LEU A 126 19.19 12.44 -13.21
CA LEU A 126 19.04 13.53 -14.17
C LEU A 126 19.12 12.96 -15.59
N GLY A 127 17.99 12.44 -16.05
CA GLY A 127 17.87 11.62 -17.25
C GLY A 127 17.22 12.36 -18.42
N GLY A 128 17.34 11.77 -19.61
CA GLY A 128 16.62 12.26 -20.80
C GLY A 128 15.44 11.37 -21.15
N THR A 129 14.45 11.96 -21.83
CA THR A 129 13.31 11.25 -22.40
C THR A 129 13.56 11.02 -23.91
N GLY A 130 13.46 9.78 -24.38
CA GLY A 130 13.59 9.44 -25.80
C GLY A 130 15.03 9.18 -26.32
N LYS A 131 15.13 8.94 -27.64
CA LYS A 131 16.36 8.56 -28.38
C LYS A 131 16.93 9.67 -29.27
N GLU A 132 16.39 10.88 -29.20
CA GLU A 132 16.74 11.98 -30.10
C GLU A 132 18.15 12.53 -29.86
N LYS A 133 18.77 13.05 -30.93
CA LYS A 133 20.10 13.68 -30.88
C LYS A 133 19.96 15.17 -30.56
N GLY A 134 20.45 15.61 -29.40
CA GLY A 134 20.38 17.01 -28.98
C GLY A 134 20.29 17.16 -27.46
N LYS A 135 19.89 18.35 -26.98
CA LYS A 135 19.59 18.61 -25.58
C LYS A 135 18.39 17.76 -25.17
N ARG A 136 18.62 16.79 -24.27
CA ARG A 136 17.59 15.81 -23.82
C ARG A 136 17.49 15.66 -22.31
N HIS A 137 18.50 16.14 -21.58
CA HIS A 137 18.59 16.10 -20.12
C HIS A 137 18.25 17.47 -19.52
N PRO A 138 17.89 17.53 -18.23
CA PRO A 138 17.43 18.77 -17.61
C PRO A 138 18.55 19.81 -17.45
N THR A 139 18.12 21.07 -17.33
CA THR A 139 18.95 22.18 -16.83
C THR A 139 18.49 22.49 -15.40
N ILE A 140 19.39 22.33 -14.43
CA ILE A 140 19.16 22.62 -13.02
C ILE A 140 19.73 24.00 -12.70
N GLY A 141 18.91 24.88 -12.15
CA GLY A 141 19.30 26.22 -11.69
C GLY A 141 20.22 26.21 -10.48
N ASN A 142 20.39 27.37 -9.87
CA ASN A 142 21.26 27.58 -8.71
C ASN A 142 20.52 27.35 -7.40
N ASN A 143 21.23 26.95 -6.34
CA ASN A 143 20.64 26.72 -5.00
C ASN A 143 19.50 25.69 -5.02
N VAL A 144 19.68 24.61 -5.77
CA VAL A 144 18.66 23.54 -5.90
C VAL A 144 19.03 22.35 -5.04
N VAL A 145 18.07 21.84 -4.27
CA VAL A 145 18.23 20.58 -3.52
C VAL A 145 17.41 19.50 -4.21
N ILE A 146 18.05 18.38 -4.54
CA ILE A 146 17.42 17.21 -5.14
C ILE A 146 17.57 16.02 -4.20
N SER A 147 16.49 15.72 -3.48
CA SER A 147 16.45 14.69 -2.44
C SER A 147 16.51 13.26 -2.99
N SER A 148 16.80 12.31 -2.10
CA SER A 148 17.10 10.92 -2.43
C SER A 148 16.06 10.27 -3.33
N GLY A 149 16.51 9.55 -4.37
CA GLY A 149 15.65 8.78 -5.29
C GLY A 149 14.87 9.60 -6.33
N ALA A 150 14.94 10.93 -6.31
CA ALA A 150 14.23 11.80 -7.24
C ALA A 150 14.71 11.63 -8.70
N LYS A 151 13.78 11.75 -9.64
CA LYS A 151 14.01 11.58 -11.08
C LYS A 151 13.55 12.84 -11.81
N VAL A 152 14.49 13.55 -12.43
CA VAL A 152 14.20 14.72 -13.28
C VAL A 152 14.51 14.32 -14.71
N LEU A 153 13.47 14.13 -15.52
CA LEU A 153 13.59 13.45 -16.81
C LEU A 153 13.07 14.32 -17.96
N GLY A 154 13.97 14.77 -18.83
CA GLY A 154 13.63 15.51 -20.04
C GLY A 154 14.39 16.81 -20.21
N SER A 155 14.22 17.45 -21.36
CA SER A 155 14.90 18.70 -21.75
C SER A 155 14.13 19.94 -21.28
N PHE A 156 14.07 20.15 -19.98
CA PHE A 156 13.43 21.34 -19.39
C PHE A 156 14.27 21.92 -18.24
N SER A 157 13.91 23.11 -17.78
CA SER A 157 14.58 23.80 -16.69
C SER A 157 13.88 23.62 -15.35
N VAL A 158 14.69 23.37 -14.31
CA VAL A 158 14.33 23.58 -12.90
C VAL A 158 14.96 24.90 -12.48
N GLY A 159 14.13 25.86 -12.05
CA GLY A 159 14.56 27.20 -11.68
C GLY A 159 15.42 27.24 -10.42
N ASP A 160 15.85 28.45 -10.06
CA ASP A 160 16.70 28.68 -8.90
C ASP A 160 15.94 28.45 -7.58
N GLN A 161 16.66 28.16 -6.49
CA GLN A 161 16.08 28.05 -5.14
C GLN A 161 14.95 27.01 -5.03
N CYS A 162 15.07 25.91 -5.77
CA CYS A 162 14.07 24.85 -5.80
C CYS A 162 14.43 23.67 -4.89
N ASN A 163 13.41 23.02 -4.34
CA ASN A 163 13.54 21.79 -3.57
C ASN A 163 12.74 20.66 -4.25
N ILE A 164 13.43 19.66 -4.78
CA ILE A 164 12.81 18.46 -5.34
C ILE A 164 12.81 17.39 -4.26
N GLY A 165 11.61 17.06 -3.74
CA GLY A 165 11.45 16.11 -2.64
C GLY A 165 11.80 14.67 -3.02
N ALA A 166 12.02 13.84 -2.00
CA ALA A 166 12.47 12.46 -2.17
C ALA A 166 11.50 11.65 -3.06
N ASN A 167 12.06 10.77 -3.89
CA ASN A 167 11.34 9.91 -4.83
C ASN A 167 10.43 10.63 -5.86
N SER A 168 10.50 11.96 -5.97
CA SER A 168 9.64 12.70 -6.90
C SER A 168 10.03 12.45 -8.36
N VAL A 169 9.05 12.37 -9.26
CA VAL A 169 9.29 12.26 -10.72
C VAL A 169 8.88 13.54 -11.43
N VAL A 170 9.87 14.39 -11.74
CA VAL A 170 9.68 15.68 -12.40
C VAL A 170 9.79 15.50 -13.90
N LEU A 171 8.71 15.83 -14.62
CA LEU A 171 8.58 15.66 -16.08
C LEU A 171 8.31 16.98 -16.82
N LYS A 172 8.29 18.11 -16.11
CA LYS A 172 7.96 19.43 -16.66
C LYS A 172 8.76 20.53 -15.96
N GLU A 173 8.78 21.71 -16.56
CA GLU A 173 9.44 22.90 -16.02
C GLU A 173 8.99 23.22 -14.60
N VAL A 174 9.96 23.62 -13.77
CA VAL A 174 9.75 24.03 -12.38
C VAL A 174 10.20 25.48 -12.25
N PRO A 175 9.31 26.44 -11.93
CA PRO A 175 9.69 27.82 -11.69
C PRO A 175 10.61 27.95 -10.48
N SER A 176 11.39 29.03 -10.40
CA SER A 176 12.22 29.34 -9.23
C SER A 176 11.40 29.41 -7.92
N ASN A 177 12.07 29.27 -6.76
CA ASN A 177 11.46 29.27 -5.42
C ASN A 177 10.39 28.19 -5.19
N SER A 178 10.47 27.06 -5.89
CA SER A 178 9.43 26.03 -5.86
C SER A 178 9.86 24.79 -5.07
N THR A 179 8.93 24.19 -4.33
CA THR A 179 9.07 22.83 -3.78
C THR A 179 8.20 21.88 -4.58
N VAL A 180 8.78 20.80 -5.09
CA VAL A 180 8.10 19.77 -5.90
C VAL A 180 8.12 18.44 -5.16
N VAL A 181 6.97 17.78 -5.05
CA VAL A 181 6.84 16.44 -4.43
C VAL A 181 5.93 15.51 -5.25
N GLY A 182 6.14 14.20 -5.16
CA GLY A 182 5.23 13.16 -5.65
C GLY A 182 5.54 12.59 -7.04
N ILE A 183 4.69 11.66 -7.48
CA ILE A 183 4.80 10.94 -8.76
C ILE A 183 3.42 10.98 -9.46
N PRO A 184 3.22 11.78 -10.53
CA PRO A 184 4.16 12.75 -11.08
C PRO A 184 4.37 13.95 -10.13
N GLY A 185 5.56 14.55 -10.16
CA GLY A 185 5.97 15.66 -9.30
C GLY A 185 5.11 16.90 -9.51
N ARG A 186 4.56 17.45 -8.42
CA ARG A 186 3.74 18.66 -8.41
C ARG A 186 4.34 19.73 -7.50
N ILE A 187 4.23 20.99 -7.91
CA ILE A 187 4.66 22.14 -7.11
C ILE A 187 3.68 22.29 -5.94
N VAL A 188 4.17 22.14 -4.71
CA VAL A 188 3.37 22.28 -3.47
C VAL A 188 3.62 23.60 -2.75
N LYS A 189 4.75 24.26 -3.04
CA LYS A 189 5.12 25.56 -2.50
C LYS A 189 5.80 26.38 -3.59
N GLN A 190 5.47 27.65 -3.71
CA GLN A 190 6.12 28.59 -4.61
C GLN A 190 6.21 29.95 -3.92
N ASP A 191 7.39 30.60 -3.97
CA ASP A 191 7.64 31.92 -3.38
C ASP A 191 7.24 31.99 -1.89
N GLY A 192 7.56 30.95 -1.12
CA GLY A 192 7.27 30.89 0.31
C GLY A 192 5.82 30.55 0.66
N ARG A 193 4.90 30.54 -0.31
CA ARG A 193 3.47 30.24 -0.10
C ARG A 193 3.14 28.82 -0.54
N ARG A 194 2.32 28.12 0.23
CA ARG A 194 1.75 26.84 -0.22
C ARG A 194 0.87 27.15 -1.44
N VAL A 195 1.10 26.44 -2.53
CA VAL A 195 0.26 26.59 -3.73
C VAL A 195 -1.00 25.77 -3.48
N ASP A 196 -1.90 26.30 -2.65
CA ASP A 196 -3.27 25.80 -2.62
C ASP A 196 -3.95 26.27 -3.90
N ARG A 197 -4.38 25.31 -4.71
CA ARG A 197 -5.40 25.57 -5.71
C ARG A 197 -6.65 24.81 -5.32
N LEU A 198 -7.52 25.50 -4.59
CA LEU A 198 -8.96 25.39 -4.77
C LEU A 198 -9.51 26.76 -5.20
N ASN A 199 -10.39 26.70 -6.20
CA ASN A 199 -11.25 27.77 -6.77
C ASN A 199 -10.68 28.70 -7.85
N GLN A 200 -11.04 28.38 -9.11
CA GLN A 200 -11.74 29.33 -9.97
C GLN A 200 -12.66 28.60 -10.96
N GLN A 201 -13.91 29.07 -11.03
CA GLN A 201 -15.08 28.53 -11.72
C GLN A 201 -15.04 28.71 -13.24
N LEU A 202 -15.41 27.65 -13.97
CA LEU A 202 -16.24 27.72 -15.17
C LEU A 202 -17.40 26.72 -14.97
N PRO A 203 -18.62 26.98 -15.47
CA PRO A 203 -19.75 26.08 -15.32
C PRO A 203 -19.49 24.82 -16.13
N ASP A 204 -19.29 23.71 -15.44
CA ASP A 204 -19.09 22.40 -16.04
C ASP A 204 -20.37 21.57 -15.79
N PRO A 205 -21.17 21.27 -16.83
CA PRO A 205 -22.36 20.43 -16.70
C PRO A 205 -22.03 19.04 -16.18
N VAL A 206 -20.77 18.59 -16.26
CA VAL A 206 -20.29 17.35 -15.62
C VAL A 206 -20.13 17.55 -14.12
N ILE A 207 -19.65 18.70 -13.64
CA ILE A 207 -19.56 19.00 -12.19
C ILE A 207 -20.94 19.24 -11.60
N ASP A 208 -21.84 19.92 -12.31
CA ASP A 208 -23.23 20.05 -11.86
C ASP A 208 -23.92 18.67 -11.87
N SER A 209 -23.66 17.82 -12.87
CA SER A 209 -24.12 16.43 -12.89
C SER A 209 -23.47 15.57 -11.79
N LEU A 210 -22.22 15.83 -11.42
CA LEU A 210 -21.51 15.16 -10.32
C LEU A 210 -21.96 15.66 -8.96
N ARG A 211 -22.34 16.93 -8.80
CA ARG A 211 -22.97 17.46 -7.59
C ARG A 211 -24.40 16.99 -7.46
N THR A 212 -25.15 16.91 -8.56
CA THR A 212 -26.47 16.30 -8.57
C THR A 212 -26.37 14.80 -8.34
N MET A 213 -25.39 14.09 -8.90
CA MET A 213 -25.11 12.68 -8.56
C MET A 213 -24.65 12.53 -7.12
N GLN A 214 -23.83 13.44 -6.58
CA GLN A 214 -23.36 13.38 -5.19
C GLN A 214 -24.52 13.63 -4.22
N GLN A 215 -25.36 14.62 -4.51
CA GLN A 215 -26.58 14.88 -3.75
C GLN A 215 -27.59 13.73 -3.92
N GLU A 216 -27.68 13.10 -5.09
CA GLU A 216 -28.52 11.91 -5.29
C GLU A 216 -27.91 10.67 -4.62
N ILE A 217 -26.59 10.54 -4.51
CA ILE A 217 -25.90 9.47 -3.78
C ILE A 217 -26.00 9.66 -2.27
N GLU A 218 -25.90 10.91 -1.78
CA GLU A 218 -26.08 11.27 -0.36
C GLU A 218 -27.55 11.11 0.03
N ARG A 219 -28.47 11.59 -0.81
CA ARG A 219 -29.91 11.35 -0.68
C ARG A 219 -30.25 9.87 -0.81
N LEU A 220 -29.66 9.11 -1.74
CA LEU A 220 -29.85 7.66 -1.83
C LEU A 220 -29.28 6.98 -0.58
N ARG A 221 -28.08 7.31 -0.09
CA ARG A 221 -27.50 6.75 1.15
C ARG A 221 -28.38 7.04 2.38
N GLU A 222 -28.92 8.24 2.47
CA GLU A 222 -29.86 8.65 3.51
C GLU A 222 -31.25 8.01 3.33
N GLU A 223 -31.66 7.72 2.09
CA GLU A 223 -32.90 7.03 1.74
C GLU A 223 -32.79 5.48 1.79
N THR A 224 -31.60 4.87 1.67
CA THR A 224 -31.50 3.43 1.32
C THR A 224 -31.17 2.45 2.42
N GLY A 225 -30.32 2.72 3.43
CA GLY A 225 -29.91 1.63 4.33
C GLY A 225 -29.53 0.34 3.57
N HIS A 226 -28.65 0.47 2.56
CA HIS A 226 -28.44 -0.52 1.51
C HIS A 226 -28.35 -1.97 2.01
N GLU A 227 -29.27 -2.82 1.55
CA GLU A 227 -29.19 -4.27 1.71
C GLU A 227 -28.08 -4.82 0.79
N VAL A 228 -26.89 -5.04 1.33
CA VAL A 228 -25.77 -5.61 0.58
C VAL A 228 -25.95 -7.13 0.48
N ASN A 229 -26.20 -7.62 -0.74
CA ASN A 229 -26.15 -9.06 -1.02
C ASN A 229 -24.69 -9.48 -1.27
N TYR A 230 -23.98 -9.87 -0.22
CA TYR A 230 -22.59 -10.30 -0.30
C TYR A 230 -22.51 -11.81 -0.55
N VAL A 231 -21.95 -12.22 -1.69
CA VAL A 231 -21.87 -13.64 -2.10
C VAL A 231 -20.42 -14.08 -2.19
N VAL A 232 -20.10 -15.22 -1.59
CA VAL A 232 -18.75 -15.83 -1.65
C VAL A 232 -18.92 -17.32 -1.95
N ASN A 233 -18.49 -17.78 -3.13
CA ASN A 233 -18.66 -19.18 -3.49
C ASN A 233 -17.73 -20.12 -2.69
N PHE A 234 -18.09 -21.39 -2.67
CA PHE A 234 -17.19 -22.48 -2.30
C PHE A 234 -16.88 -23.34 -3.51
N THR A 235 -15.61 -23.37 -3.93
CA THR A 235 -15.09 -24.38 -4.85
C THR A 235 -14.90 -25.68 -4.09
N ASP A 236 -15.96 -26.49 -4.03
CA ASP A 236 -16.04 -27.76 -3.32
C ASP A 236 -15.73 -28.98 -4.21
N VAL A 237 -15.20 -28.74 -5.41
CA VAL A 237 -14.61 -29.76 -6.28
C VAL A 237 -13.45 -29.16 -7.10
N ASP A 238 -12.23 -29.71 -6.94
CA ASP A 238 -11.07 -29.36 -7.77
C ASP A 238 -9.98 -30.44 -7.69
N ASP A 239 -8.94 -30.34 -8.55
CA ASP A 239 -7.81 -31.28 -8.59
C ASP A 239 -7.09 -31.42 -7.22
N LYS A 240 -7.03 -30.36 -6.40
CA LYS A 240 -6.43 -30.37 -5.06
C LYS A 240 -7.33 -31.12 -4.08
N LEU A 241 -8.64 -30.88 -4.09
CA LEU A 241 -9.60 -31.61 -3.27
C LEU A 241 -9.61 -33.10 -3.59
N ILE A 242 -9.60 -33.48 -4.87
CA ILE A 242 -9.53 -34.89 -5.31
C ILE A 242 -8.26 -35.56 -4.75
N ARG A 243 -7.09 -34.97 -4.98
CA ARG A 243 -5.83 -35.51 -4.43
C ARG A 243 -5.85 -35.59 -2.91
N LYS A 244 -6.51 -34.65 -2.24
CA LYS A 244 -6.60 -34.65 -0.78
C LYS A 244 -7.54 -35.74 -0.26
N ALA A 245 -8.65 -35.99 -0.96
CA ALA A 245 -9.57 -37.08 -0.67
C ALA A 245 -8.88 -38.44 -0.81
N GLU A 246 -8.13 -38.65 -1.89
CA GLU A 246 -7.29 -39.84 -2.10
C GLU A 246 -6.28 -40.04 -0.96
N GLN A 247 -5.56 -38.98 -0.57
CA GLN A 247 -4.58 -39.03 0.53
C GLN A 247 -5.21 -39.36 1.88
N LEU A 248 -6.45 -38.94 2.11
CA LEU A 248 -7.17 -39.17 3.36
C LEU A 248 -7.99 -40.48 3.35
N GLY A 249 -8.04 -41.18 2.22
CA GLY A 249 -8.87 -42.37 2.06
C GLY A 249 -10.36 -42.09 2.23
N THR A 250 -10.82 -40.92 1.77
CA THR A 250 -12.22 -40.47 1.86
C THR A 250 -12.68 -39.89 0.52
N ASP A 251 -13.91 -39.38 0.43
CA ASP A 251 -14.43 -38.76 -0.79
C ASP A 251 -14.33 -37.23 -0.79
N VAL A 252 -14.51 -36.62 -1.97
CA VAL A 252 -14.39 -35.16 -2.15
C VAL A 252 -15.41 -34.38 -1.31
N PRO A 253 -16.72 -34.73 -1.28
CA PRO A 253 -17.69 -34.05 -0.43
C PRO A 253 -17.31 -34.03 1.06
N HIS A 254 -16.85 -35.14 1.63
CA HIS A 254 -16.44 -35.18 3.03
C HIS A 254 -15.23 -34.29 3.31
N VAL A 255 -14.26 -34.22 2.38
CA VAL A 255 -13.13 -33.28 2.50
C VAL A 255 -13.62 -31.83 2.43
N ALA A 256 -14.52 -31.51 1.50
CA ALA A 256 -15.07 -30.18 1.35
C ALA A 256 -15.80 -29.72 2.62
N GLU A 257 -16.71 -30.54 3.17
CA GLU A 257 -17.44 -30.21 4.41
C GLU A 257 -16.50 -29.94 5.58
N LYS A 258 -15.44 -30.75 5.71
CA LYS A 258 -14.44 -30.55 6.78
C LYS A 258 -13.77 -29.17 6.68
N PHE A 259 -13.40 -28.73 5.49
CA PHE A 259 -12.74 -27.43 5.31
C PHE A 259 -13.71 -26.25 5.31
N ILE A 260 -14.97 -26.45 4.88
CA ILE A 260 -16.02 -25.45 5.03
C ILE A 260 -16.32 -25.21 6.52
N ALA A 261 -16.39 -26.26 7.33
CA ALA A 261 -16.55 -26.13 8.77
C ALA A 261 -15.37 -25.37 9.41
N ALA A 262 -14.14 -25.70 9.04
CA ALA A 262 -12.94 -24.99 9.51
C ALA A 262 -12.91 -23.51 9.06
N TYR A 263 -13.36 -23.22 7.84
CA TYR A 263 -13.49 -21.84 7.36
C TYR A 263 -14.46 -21.02 8.22
N TYR A 264 -15.63 -21.58 8.58
CA TYR A 264 -16.57 -20.88 9.45
C TYR A 264 -16.05 -20.71 10.88
N GLU A 265 -15.34 -21.70 11.41
CA GLU A 265 -14.67 -21.60 12.72
C GLU A 265 -13.64 -20.45 12.73
N ASP A 266 -12.87 -20.30 11.65
CA ASP A 266 -11.92 -19.21 11.50
C ASP A 266 -12.62 -17.83 11.35
N LEU A 267 -13.72 -17.74 10.59
CA LEU A 267 -14.50 -16.50 10.49
C LEU A 267 -15.06 -16.07 11.85
N GLU A 268 -15.66 -17.00 12.59
CA GLU A 268 -16.22 -16.76 13.92
C GLU A 268 -15.12 -16.32 14.89
N GLY A 269 -14.00 -17.05 14.91
CA GLY A 269 -12.85 -16.71 15.74
C GLY A 269 -12.24 -15.34 15.43
N LEU A 270 -12.35 -14.85 14.19
CA LEU A 270 -11.92 -13.52 13.79
C LEU A 270 -13.00 -12.43 13.92
N GLY A 271 -14.23 -12.78 14.31
CA GLY A 271 -15.36 -11.84 14.38
C GLY A 271 -15.82 -11.30 13.02
N ILE A 272 -15.62 -12.09 11.95
CA ILE A 272 -16.00 -11.73 10.58
C ILE A 272 -17.43 -12.24 10.31
N PRO A 273 -18.36 -11.37 9.86
CA PRO A 273 -19.71 -11.80 9.50
C PRO A 273 -19.69 -12.80 8.34
N LYS A 274 -20.67 -13.69 8.33
CA LYS A 274 -20.90 -14.58 7.19
C LYS A 274 -21.37 -13.78 5.97
N ALA A 275 -21.08 -14.30 4.80
CA ALA A 275 -21.67 -13.81 3.56
C ALA A 275 -23.19 -14.02 3.58
N SER A 276 -23.92 -13.23 2.79
CA SER A 276 -25.36 -13.37 2.60
C SER A 276 -25.70 -14.74 1.99
N SER A 277 -24.83 -15.26 1.11
CA SER A 277 -24.88 -16.64 0.65
C SER A 277 -23.51 -17.19 0.24
N ASN A 278 -23.39 -18.51 0.29
CA ASN A 278 -22.18 -19.24 -0.09
C ASN A 278 -22.49 -20.37 -1.10
N PRO A 279 -22.72 -20.05 -2.39
CA PRO A 279 -23.07 -21.05 -3.38
C PRO A 279 -21.94 -22.05 -3.62
N ARG A 280 -22.30 -23.32 -3.78
CA ARG A 280 -21.37 -24.44 -3.97
C ARG A 280 -21.35 -24.89 -5.42
N VAL A 281 -20.18 -25.27 -5.93
CA VAL A 281 -20.04 -25.73 -7.31
C VAL A 281 -20.81 -27.03 -7.54
N THR A 282 -20.73 -27.98 -6.61
CA THR A 282 -21.42 -29.27 -6.74
C THR A 282 -22.95 -29.15 -6.79
N GLU A 283 -23.52 -28.09 -6.18
CA GLU A 283 -24.96 -27.80 -6.17
C GLU A 283 -25.43 -27.03 -7.41
N ASN A 284 -24.51 -26.40 -8.14
CA ASN A 284 -24.80 -25.51 -9.28
C ASN A 284 -24.37 -26.10 -10.63
N MET A 285 -24.12 -27.40 -10.70
CA MET A 285 -23.62 -28.06 -11.91
C MET A 285 -24.50 -27.89 -13.16
N PRO A 286 -25.85 -27.98 -13.07
CA PRO A 286 -26.70 -27.75 -14.25
C PRO A 286 -26.54 -26.35 -14.85
N LEU A 287 -26.34 -25.33 -14.00
CA LEU A 287 -26.12 -23.95 -14.43
C LEU A 287 -24.78 -23.83 -15.17
N ILE A 288 -23.72 -24.43 -14.64
CA ILE A 288 -22.39 -24.42 -15.24
C ILE A 288 -22.42 -25.12 -16.61
N ILE A 289 -23.01 -26.31 -16.71
CA ILE A 289 -23.14 -27.04 -17.98
C ILE A 289 -23.93 -26.22 -19.00
N ASN A 290 -25.03 -25.57 -18.58
CA ASN A 290 -25.79 -24.71 -19.48
C ASN A 290 -24.97 -23.51 -19.97
N PHE A 291 -24.20 -22.87 -19.08
CA PHE A 291 -23.34 -21.74 -19.43
C PHE A 291 -22.30 -22.14 -20.48
N ILE A 292 -21.66 -23.30 -20.31
CA ILE A 292 -20.69 -23.83 -21.29
C ILE A 292 -21.40 -24.12 -22.62
N ARG A 293 -22.61 -24.68 -22.60
CA ARG A 293 -23.40 -24.92 -23.81
C ARG A 293 -23.65 -23.64 -24.59
N GLU A 294 -24.07 -22.56 -23.92
CA GLU A 294 -24.26 -21.26 -24.56
C GLU A 294 -22.96 -20.73 -25.19
N LEU A 295 -21.81 -20.93 -24.53
CA LEU A 295 -20.50 -20.54 -25.08
C LEU A 295 -20.14 -21.35 -26.34
N VAL A 296 -20.44 -22.65 -26.35
CA VAL A 296 -20.25 -23.53 -27.52
C VAL A 296 -21.17 -23.12 -28.66
N GLU A 297 -22.45 -22.84 -28.37
CA GLU A 297 -23.43 -22.39 -29.38
C GLU A 297 -23.04 -21.05 -30.03
N LYS A 298 -22.41 -20.15 -29.27
CA LYS A 298 -21.84 -18.89 -29.79
C LYS A 298 -20.46 -19.06 -30.45
N ASP A 299 -19.94 -20.29 -30.52
CA ASP A 299 -18.64 -20.64 -31.08
C ASP A 299 -17.46 -19.97 -30.34
N PHE A 300 -17.61 -19.66 -29.05
CA PHE A 300 -16.52 -19.21 -28.17
C PHE A 300 -15.89 -20.36 -27.37
N ALA A 301 -16.45 -21.56 -27.46
CA ALA A 301 -15.90 -22.76 -26.85
C ALA A 301 -15.95 -23.96 -27.81
N TYR A 302 -15.07 -24.94 -27.59
CA TYR A 302 -14.98 -26.15 -28.39
C TYR A 302 -14.65 -27.37 -27.56
N GLU A 303 -15.16 -28.52 -27.98
CA GLU A 303 -14.84 -29.82 -27.42
C GLU A 303 -13.65 -30.44 -28.17
N ASN A 304 -12.73 -31.03 -27.43
CA ASN A 304 -11.68 -31.87 -27.99
C ASN A 304 -11.24 -32.95 -26.98
N GLY A 305 -11.57 -34.21 -27.27
CA GLY A 305 -11.14 -35.36 -26.48
C GLY A 305 -11.78 -35.40 -25.10
N GLY A 306 -13.05 -35.00 -24.99
CA GLY A 306 -13.86 -34.96 -23.76
C GLY A 306 -13.69 -33.68 -22.92
N ASP A 307 -12.67 -32.88 -23.19
CA ASP A 307 -12.49 -31.57 -22.56
C ASP A 307 -13.18 -30.50 -23.42
N VAL A 308 -13.70 -29.45 -22.77
CA VAL A 308 -14.19 -28.24 -23.45
C VAL A 308 -13.31 -27.08 -23.09
N TYR A 309 -12.83 -26.35 -24.10
CA TYR A 309 -11.93 -25.22 -23.98
C TYR A 309 -12.61 -23.93 -24.44
N TYR A 310 -12.23 -22.80 -23.84
CA TYR A 310 -12.61 -21.47 -24.29
C TYR A 310 -11.61 -20.95 -25.33
N ARG A 311 -12.10 -20.37 -26.43
CA ARG A 311 -11.29 -19.73 -27.47
C ARG A 311 -10.90 -18.32 -27.08
N THR A 312 -9.76 -18.18 -26.41
CA THR A 312 -9.28 -16.89 -25.89
C THR A 312 -9.13 -15.86 -27.00
N GLY A 313 -8.60 -16.27 -28.17
CA GLY A 313 -8.38 -15.37 -29.32
C GLY A 313 -9.65 -14.78 -29.95
N LYS A 314 -10.84 -15.32 -29.65
CA LYS A 314 -12.11 -14.80 -30.19
C LYS A 314 -12.66 -13.62 -29.38
N PHE A 315 -12.21 -13.45 -28.13
CA PHE A 315 -12.57 -12.31 -27.30
C PHE A 315 -11.53 -11.19 -27.47
N ALA A 316 -11.84 -10.20 -28.30
CA ALA A 316 -10.90 -9.15 -28.71
C ALA A 316 -10.35 -8.31 -27.54
N GLU A 317 -11.10 -8.20 -26.44
CA GLU A 317 -10.70 -7.43 -25.25
C GLU A 317 -10.04 -8.29 -24.17
N TYR A 318 -9.63 -9.53 -24.47
CA TYR A 318 -8.97 -10.38 -23.48
C TYR A 318 -7.66 -9.74 -22.98
N GLY A 319 -7.53 -9.61 -21.67
CA GLY A 319 -6.41 -8.89 -21.03
C GLY A 319 -6.76 -7.47 -20.61
N LYS A 320 -7.98 -6.97 -20.86
CA LYS A 320 -8.39 -5.60 -20.50
C LYS A 320 -8.34 -5.33 -19.00
N LEU A 321 -8.61 -6.33 -18.15
CA LEU A 321 -8.63 -6.16 -16.70
C LEU A 321 -7.21 -6.13 -16.12
N SER A 322 -6.40 -7.09 -16.52
CA SER A 322 -5.01 -7.27 -16.07
C SER A 322 -4.01 -6.36 -16.80
N LYS A 323 -4.41 -5.77 -17.93
CA LYS A 323 -3.57 -5.02 -18.88
C LYS A 323 -2.41 -5.84 -19.42
N GLN A 324 -2.53 -7.18 -19.40
CA GLN A 324 -1.57 -8.09 -20.00
C GLN A 324 -1.74 -8.09 -21.52
N ASN A 325 -0.64 -8.06 -22.26
CA ASN A 325 -0.68 -8.22 -23.70
C ASN A 325 -0.69 -9.71 -24.06
N LEU A 326 -1.71 -10.17 -24.79
CA LEU A 326 -1.82 -11.54 -25.33
C LEU A 326 -0.52 -12.04 -25.99
N GLN A 327 0.16 -11.18 -26.74
CA GLN A 327 1.42 -11.54 -27.40
C GLN A 327 2.55 -11.80 -26.40
N GLU A 328 2.58 -11.09 -25.27
CA GLU A 328 3.58 -11.27 -24.22
C GLU A 328 3.27 -12.51 -23.35
N LEU A 329 1.98 -12.83 -23.15
CA LEU A 329 1.53 -14.03 -22.45
C LEU A 329 1.99 -15.32 -23.14
N GLN A 330 2.02 -15.34 -24.47
CA GLN A 330 2.49 -16.50 -25.26
C GLN A 330 3.97 -16.85 -24.99
N PHE A 331 4.82 -15.88 -24.66
CA PHE A 331 6.24 -16.13 -24.34
C PHE A 331 6.47 -16.66 -22.92
N GLY A 332 5.49 -16.53 -22.03
CA GLY A 332 5.54 -16.96 -20.62
C GLY A 332 5.15 -18.42 -20.38
N ILE A 333 4.52 -19.08 -21.35
CA ILE A 333 4.08 -20.47 -21.25
C ILE A 333 5.30 -21.40 -21.36
N ARG A 334 6.03 -21.56 -20.26
CA ARG A 334 7.03 -22.61 -20.12
C ARG A 334 6.35 -23.90 -19.67
N ILE A 335 6.34 -24.89 -20.57
CA ILE A 335 6.10 -26.33 -20.38
C ILE A 335 4.67 -26.82 -20.72
N GLY A 336 4.59 -27.73 -21.69
CA GLY A 336 3.50 -28.70 -21.87
C GLY A 336 2.16 -28.13 -22.34
N VAL A 337 2.13 -27.44 -23.48
CA VAL A 337 0.84 -27.09 -24.12
C VAL A 337 0.12 -28.38 -24.47
N ASP A 338 -1.07 -28.57 -23.89
CA ASP A 338 -1.96 -29.68 -24.22
C ASP A 338 -2.27 -29.61 -25.74
N GLU A 339 -1.85 -30.63 -26.48
CA GLU A 339 -1.99 -30.68 -27.95
C GLU A 339 -3.46 -30.63 -28.40
N ARG A 340 -4.41 -30.85 -27.47
CA ARG A 340 -5.84 -30.73 -27.72
C ARG A 340 -6.32 -29.27 -27.84
N LYS A 341 -5.53 -28.29 -27.42
CA LYS A 341 -5.89 -26.88 -27.57
C LYS A 341 -5.61 -26.38 -28.99
N GLU A 342 -6.57 -25.68 -29.58
CA GLU A 342 -6.38 -24.89 -30.80
C GLU A 342 -5.28 -23.83 -30.60
N HIS A 343 -5.28 -23.16 -29.44
CA HIS A 343 -4.26 -22.17 -29.07
C HIS A 343 -3.72 -22.35 -27.62
N PRO A 344 -2.43 -22.07 -27.36
CA PRO A 344 -1.83 -22.24 -26.02
C PRO A 344 -2.55 -21.50 -24.88
N GLU A 345 -3.09 -20.32 -25.18
CA GLU A 345 -3.82 -19.44 -24.26
C GLU A 345 -5.26 -19.87 -23.98
N ASP A 346 -5.80 -20.85 -24.71
CA ASP A 346 -7.14 -21.37 -24.45
C ASP A 346 -7.17 -22.06 -23.09
N PHE A 347 -8.24 -21.86 -22.33
CA PHE A 347 -8.38 -22.41 -20.98
C PHE A 347 -9.57 -23.36 -20.90
N VAL A 348 -9.49 -24.29 -19.95
CA VAL A 348 -10.49 -25.36 -19.78
C VAL A 348 -11.76 -24.80 -19.13
N LEU A 349 -12.90 -25.09 -19.75
CA LEU A 349 -14.26 -24.88 -19.21
C LEU A 349 -14.83 -26.17 -18.62
N TRP A 350 -14.57 -27.31 -19.26
CA TRP A 350 -14.96 -28.64 -18.79
C TRP A 350 -13.80 -29.62 -18.96
N LYS A 351 -13.53 -30.42 -17.94
CA LYS A 351 -12.46 -31.40 -17.94
C LYS A 351 -13.06 -32.80 -17.81
N ALA A 352 -12.76 -33.67 -18.76
CA ALA A 352 -13.15 -35.07 -18.71
C ALA A 352 -12.61 -35.73 -17.43
N ALA A 353 -13.45 -36.54 -16.80
CA ALA A 353 -13.09 -37.22 -15.56
C ALA A 353 -12.16 -38.39 -15.85
N LYS A 354 -11.13 -38.57 -15.02
CA LYS A 354 -10.30 -39.78 -15.04
C LYS A 354 -11.01 -40.93 -14.31
N PRO A 355 -10.68 -42.20 -14.59
CA PRO A 355 -11.24 -43.33 -13.87
C PRO A 355 -11.06 -43.19 -12.35
N GLY A 356 -12.17 -43.23 -11.61
CA GLY A 356 -12.18 -43.11 -10.15
C GLY A 356 -12.29 -41.67 -9.61
N GLU A 357 -12.21 -40.64 -10.45
CA GLU A 357 -12.49 -39.26 -10.03
C GLU A 357 -14.01 -39.01 -9.90
N ILE A 358 -14.38 -38.04 -9.07
CA ILE A 358 -15.76 -37.52 -9.01
C ILE A 358 -16.12 -36.84 -10.35
N PHE A 359 -17.36 -37.04 -10.82
CA PHE A 359 -17.81 -36.53 -12.11
C PHE A 359 -19.32 -36.24 -12.13
N TRP A 360 -19.71 -35.49 -13.15
CA TRP A 360 -21.09 -35.24 -13.54
C TRP A 360 -21.24 -35.51 -15.04
N SER A 361 -22.39 -36.02 -15.45
CA SER A 361 -22.67 -36.24 -16.87
C SER A 361 -23.01 -34.93 -17.58
N SER A 362 -22.42 -34.73 -18.75
CA SER A 362 -22.62 -33.55 -19.59
C SER A 362 -22.79 -33.93 -21.07
N PRO A 363 -23.19 -32.98 -21.95
CA PRO A 363 -23.22 -33.22 -23.39
C PRO A 363 -21.88 -33.64 -24.01
N TRP A 364 -20.77 -33.37 -23.32
CA TRP A 364 -19.40 -33.67 -23.77
C TRP A 364 -18.80 -34.91 -23.08
N GLY A 365 -19.62 -35.64 -22.32
CA GLY A 365 -19.20 -36.81 -21.53
C GLY A 365 -19.06 -36.51 -20.04
N ASP A 366 -18.70 -37.53 -19.28
CA ASP A 366 -18.52 -37.45 -17.83
C ASP A 366 -17.28 -36.63 -17.48
N GLY A 367 -17.46 -35.61 -16.65
CA GLY A 367 -16.39 -34.69 -16.30
C GLY A 367 -16.75 -33.75 -15.17
N ARG A 368 -16.06 -32.62 -15.14
CA ARG A 368 -16.17 -31.60 -14.07
C ARG A 368 -15.78 -30.23 -14.61
N PRO A 369 -16.22 -29.14 -13.97
CA PRO A 369 -15.95 -27.81 -14.46
C PRO A 369 -14.47 -27.44 -14.33
N GLY A 370 -14.04 -26.53 -15.18
CA GLY A 370 -12.82 -25.77 -15.01
C GLY A 370 -13.00 -24.68 -13.94
N TRP A 371 -11.93 -24.34 -13.23
CA TRP A 371 -12.00 -23.42 -12.09
C TRP A 371 -12.66 -22.07 -12.40
N HIS A 372 -12.48 -21.53 -13.60
CA HIS A 372 -12.98 -20.20 -13.97
C HIS A 372 -14.49 -20.17 -14.24
N ILE A 373 -15.06 -21.24 -14.81
CA ILE A 373 -16.46 -21.24 -15.28
C ILE A 373 -17.47 -21.30 -14.13
N GLU A 374 -17.02 -21.84 -12.99
CA GLU A 374 -17.77 -21.91 -11.75
C GLU A 374 -18.26 -20.52 -11.32
N CYS A 375 -17.34 -19.57 -11.21
CA CYS A 375 -17.63 -18.22 -10.74
C CYS A 375 -18.52 -17.45 -11.71
N SER A 376 -18.25 -17.52 -13.03
CA SER A 376 -19.10 -16.86 -14.04
C SER A 376 -20.56 -17.32 -14.01
N ALA A 377 -20.78 -18.63 -13.92
CA ALA A 377 -22.12 -19.20 -13.91
C ALA A 377 -22.87 -18.87 -12.62
N MET A 378 -22.23 -19.03 -11.46
CA MET A 378 -22.85 -18.73 -10.17
C MET A 378 -23.06 -17.23 -9.97
N ALA A 379 -22.09 -16.37 -10.35
CA ALA A 379 -22.25 -14.92 -10.23
C ALA A 379 -23.46 -14.44 -11.03
N ARG A 380 -23.65 -14.93 -12.26
CA ARG A 380 -24.81 -14.57 -13.08
C ARG A 380 -26.15 -14.97 -12.47
N GLU A 381 -26.25 -16.16 -11.90
CA GLU A 381 -27.48 -16.66 -11.27
C GLU A 381 -27.84 -15.87 -10.00
N TYR A 382 -26.86 -15.64 -9.12
CA TYR A 382 -27.11 -15.09 -7.79
C TYR A 382 -27.10 -13.55 -7.75
N LEU A 383 -26.40 -12.90 -8.69
CA LEU A 383 -26.19 -11.44 -8.69
C LEU A 383 -26.62 -10.76 -10.01
N GLY A 384 -26.90 -11.53 -11.06
CA GLY A 384 -27.32 -11.00 -12.37
C GLY A 384 -26.17 -10.80 -13.36
N ASP A 385 -26.49 -10.25 -14.54
CA ASP A 385 -25.54 -10.16 -15.66
C ASP A 385 -24.36 -9.20 -15.42
N THR A 386 -24.52 -8.20 -14.53
CA THR A 386 -23.50 -7.19 -14.20
C THR A 386 -23.52 -6.96 -12.70
N LEU A 387 -22.38 -7.18 -12.06
CA LEU A 387 -22.16 -6.99 -10.64
C LEU A 387 -21.78 -5.53 -10.36
N ASP A 388 -22.16 -5.01 -9.19
CA ASP A 388 -21.65 -3.73 -8.72
C ASP A 388 -20.15 -3.82 -8.43
N ILE A 389 -19.75 -4.78 -7.59
CA ILE A 389 -18.36 -4.98 -7.16
C ILE A 389 -18.01 -6.47 -7.30
N HIS A 390 -16.89 -6.76 -7.95
CA HIS A 390 -16.27 -8.09 -7.97
C HIS A 390 -14.88 -8.03 -7.30
N GLY A 391 -14.69 -8.83 -6.24
CA GLY A 391 -13.51 -8.79 -5.39
C GLY A 391 -12.65 -10.06 -5.45
N GLY A 392 -11.36 -9.96 -5.11
CA GLY A 392 -10.48 -11.12 -4.97
C GLY A 392 -9.04 -10.75 -4.62
N GLY A 393 -8.17 -11.76 -4.45
CA GLY A 393 -6.73 -11.54 -4.32
C GLY A 393 -6.11 -10.99 -5.61
N GLN A 394 -5.01 -10.24 -5.51
CA GLN A 394 -4.28 -9.73 -6.68
C GLN A 394 -3.86 -10.84 -7.66
N ASP A 395 -3.60 -12.05 -7.18
CA ASP A 395 -3.32 -13.23 -8.00
C ASP A 395 -4.53 -13.75 -8.80
N LEU A 396 -5.76 -13.40 -8.40
CA LEU A 396 -6.95 -13.76 -9.15
C LEU A 396 -7.21 -12.81 -10.33
N GLN A 397 -6.62 -11.60 -10.33
CA GLN A 397 -6.77 -10.67 -11.46
C GLN A 397 -6.41 -11.34 -12.81
N PHE A 398 -5.34 -12.13 -12.82
CA PHE A 398 -4.96 -12.95 -13.97
C PHE A 398 -4.41 -14.31 -13.52
N PRO A 399 -4.89 -15.42 -14.10
CA PRO A 399 -5.85 -15.48 -15.21
C PRO A 399 -7.33 -15.46 -14.77
N HIS A 400 -7.63 -15.64 -13.49
CA HIS A 400 -8.99 -16.04 -13.05
C HIS A 400 -10.09 -15.05 -13.45
N HIS A 401 -10.03 -13.80 -12.98
CA HIS A 401 -11.04 -12.78 -13.25
C HIS A 401 -11.06 -12.37 -14.73
N GLU A 402 -9.91 -12.42 -15.42
CA GLU A 402 -9.85 -12.17 -16.87
C GLU A 402 -10.62 -13.23 -17.66
N CYS A 403 -10.52 -14.50 -17.26
CA CYS A 403 -11.30 -15.59 -17.81
C CYS A 403 -12.80 -15.41 -17.51
N GLU A 404 -13.16 -14.97 -16.30
CA GLU A 404 -14.57 -14.72 -15.94
C GLU A 404 -15.19 -13.59 -16.77
N CYS A 405 -14.46 -12.49 -16.97
CA CYS A 405 -14.85 -11.42 -17.90
C CYS A 405 -15.13 -11.99 -19.29
N ALA A 406 -14.17 -12.73 -19.86
CA ALA A 406 -14.29 -13.27 -21.21
C ALA A 406 -15.52 -14.18 -21.37
N GLN A 407 -15.74 -15.08 -20.40
CA GLN A 407 -16.88 -15.99 -20.40
C GLN A 407 -18.21 -15.25 -20.29
N SER A 408 -18.32 -14.32 -19.34
CA SER A 408 -19.58 -13.66 -18.99
C SER A 408 -20.00 -12.63 -20.02
N GLU A 409 -19.10 -11.77 -20.44
CA GLU A 409 -19.43 -10.66 -21.33
C GLU A 409 -19.80 -11.11 -22.73
N VAL A 410 -19.26 -12.23 -23.20
CA VAL A 410 -19.65 -12.84 -24.49
C VAL A 410 -21.09 -13.37 -24.45
N LEU A 411 -21.52 -13.91 -23.31
CA LEU A 411 -22.89 -14.40 -23.16
C LEU A 411 -23.88 -13.25 -23.02
N THR A 412 -23.57 -12.28 -22.15
CA THR A 412 -24.50 -11.21 -21.77
C THR A 412 -24.45 -9.98 -22.68
N GLY A 413 -23.32 -9.74 -23.35
CA GLY A 413 -23.04 -8.51 -24.09
C GLY A 413 -22.85 -7.27 -23.19
N LYS A 414 -22.70 -7.47 -21.87
CA LYS A 414 -22.54 -6.41 -20.86
C LYS A 414 -21.26 -6.65 -20.07
N PRO A 415 -20.62 -5.61 -19.50
CA PRO A 415 -19.51 -5.78 -18.57
C PRO A 415 -19.90 -6.67 -17.38
N LEU A 416 -19.00 -7.57 -16.95
CA LEU A 416 -19.27 -8.45 -15.80
C LEU A 416 -19.39 -7.67 -14.48
N ALA A 417 -18.58 -6.63 -14.28
CA ALA A 417 -18.61 -5.83 -13.07
C ALA A 417 -18.32 -4.34 -13.33
N ASN A 418 -18.96 -3.46 -12.57
CA ASN A 418 -18.69 -2.02 -12.60
C ASN A 418 -17.35 -1.69 -11.92
N TYR A 419 -17.07 -2.33 -10.78
CA TYR A 419 -15.85 -2.14 -10.00
C TYR A 419 -15.15 -3.48 -9.73
N TRP A 420 -13.83 -3.48 -9.89
CA TRP A 420 -12.96 -4.59 -9.52
C TRP A 420 -12.10 -4.21 -8.33
N MET A 421 -12.11 -5.03 -7.29
CA MET A 421 -11.33 -4.79 -6.07
C MET A 421 -10.36 -5.94 -5.81
N HIS A 422 -9.06 -5.65 -5.87
CA HIS A 422 -8.01 -6.65 -5.65
C HIS A 422 -7.15 -6.33 -4.42
N ASN A 423 -7.10 -7.24 -3.45
CA ASN A 423 -6.25 -7.08 -2.27
C ASN A 423 -4.80 -7.52 -2.54
N GLY A 424 -3.85 -6.83 -1.90
CA GLY A 424 -2.42 -7.11 -2.00
C GLY A 424 -2.03 -8.43 -1.33
N PHE A 425 -0.81 -8.90 -1.65
CA PHE A 425 -0.25 -10.12 -1.08
C PHE A 425 0.15 -9.97 0.38
N ILE A 426 -0.02 -11.05 1.15
CA ILE A 426 0.63 -11.20 2.46
C ILE A 426 2.03 -11.81 2.26
N ARG A 427 3.03 -11.19 2.87
CA ARG A 427 4.42 -11.65 2.96
C ARG A 427 4.72 -12.08 4.39
N ILE A 428 5.65 -13.00 4.55
CA ILE A 428 6.17 -13.44 5.85
C ILE A 428 7.67 -13.19 5.84
N ASP A 429 8.15 -12.38 6.76
CA ASP A 429 9.57 -11.99 6.84
C ASP A 429 10.12 -11.44 5.50
N ASN A 430 9.30 -10.62 4.82
CA ASN A 430 9.53 -10.07 3.48
C ASN A 430 9.54 -11.07 2.32
N GLU A 431 9.32 -12.36 2.58
CA GLU A 431 9.18 -13.39 1.57
C GLU A 431 7.71 -13.61 1.18
N LYS A 432 7.46 -14.01 -0.06
CA LYS A 432 6.11 -14.38 -0.48
C LYS A 432 5.67 -15.64 0.28
N MET A 433 4.48 -15.61 0.88
CA MET A 433 3.89 -16.81 1.45
C MET A 433 3.67 -17.86 0.35
N SER A 434 4.23 -19.06 0.52
CA SER A 434 4.03 -20.15 -0.44
C SER A 434 4.14 -21.52 0.21
N LYS A 435 3.31 -22.47 -0.25
CA LYS A 435 3.40 -23.87 0.19
C LYS A 435 4.77 -24.49 -0.09
N SER A 436 5.45 -24.06 -1.16
CA SER A 436 6.79 -24.54 -1.54
C SER A 436 7.90 -24.09 -0.58
N LEU A 437 7.77 -22.91 0.03
CA LEU A 437 8.71 -22.43 1.04
C LEU A 437 8.37 -22.95 2.45
N GLY A 438 7.21 -23.58 2.64
CA GLY A 438 6.77 -24.08 3.93
C GLY A 438 6.49 -23.00 4.98
N ASN A 439 6.52 -21.72 4.58
CA ASN A 439 6.37 -20.56 5.45
C ASN A 439 4.90 -20.17 5.69
N GLY A 440 3.92 -20.95 5.24
CA GLY A 440 2.51 -20.62 5.41
C GLY A 440 2.08 -20.69 6.89
N VAL A 441 1.38 -19.66 7.36
CA VAL A 441 0.78 -19.61 8.70
C VAL A 441 -0.73 -19.82 8.56
N LEU A 442 -1.30 -20.68 9.40
CA LEU A 442 -2.75 -20.94 9.40
C LEU A 442 -3.47 -19.96 10.32
N VAL A 443 -4.69 -19.56 9.94
CA VAL A 443 -5.51 -18.63 10.73
C VAL A 443 -5.77 -19.18 12.14
N LYS A 444 -6.12 -20.46 12.28
CA LYS A 444 -6.25 -21.12 13.59
C LYS A 444 -5.03 -20.95 14.50
N ASP A 445 -3.82 -20.96 13.92
CA ASP A 445 -2.58 -20.86 14.70
C ASP A 445 -2.36 -19.41 15.14
N LEU A 446 -2.71 -18.44 14.28
CA LEU A 446 -2.72 -17.01 14.65
C LEU A 446 -3.73 -16.72 15.76
N ARG A 447 -4.95 -17.28 15.67
CA ARG A 447 -6.00 -17.11 16.68
C ARG A 447 -5.59 -17.65 18.05
N ASN A 448 -4.73 -18.67 18.09
CA ASN A 448 -4.19 -19.22 19.34
C ASN A 448 -3.05 -18.36 19.93
N GLN A 449 -2.39 -17.53 19.12
CA GLN A 449 -1.24 -16.74 19.53
C GLN A 449 -1.57 -15.27 19.80
N TYR A 450 -2.57 -14.72 19.12
CA TYR A 450 -2.87 -13.29 19.12
C TYR A 450 -4.37 -13.04 19.30
N LYS A 451 -4.70 -11.95 19.99
CA LYS A 451 -6.08 -11.43 20.09
C LYS A 451 -6.64 -11.17 18.70
N ARG A 452 -7.92 -11.50 18.48
CA ARG A 452 -8.58 -11.29 17.17
C ARG A 452 -8.55 -9.83 16.73
N GLU A 453 -8.65 -8.90 17.68
CA GLU A 453 -8.57 -7.46 17.46
C GLU A 453 -7.20 -7.06 16.93
N ALA A 454 -6.12 -7.66 17.45
CA ALA A 454 -4.75 -7.40 17.01
C ALA A 454 -4.51 -7.93 15.59
N ILE A 455 -5.01 -9.13 15.28
CA ILE A 455 -4.98 -9.68 13.91
C ILE A 455 -5.71 -8.74 12.96
N ARG A 456 -6.90 -8.25 13.35
CA ARG A 456 -7.70 -7.33 12.55
C ARG A 456 -7.02 -5.98 12.36
N TYR A 457 -6.47 -5.41 13.42
CA TYR A 457 -5.69 -4.17 13.36
C TYR A 457 -4.50 -4.32 12.41
N PHE A 458 -3.74 -5.42 12.51
CA PHE A 458 -2.63 -5.71 11.61
C PHE A 458 -3.07 -5.70 10.14
N MET A 459 -4.17 -6.38 9.81
CA MET A 459 -4.72 -6.41 8.45
C MET A 459 -5.15 -5.03 7.94
N LEU A 460 -5.60 -4.14 8.83
CA LEU A 460 -6.07 -2.78 8.50
C LEU A 460 -4.96 -1.72 8.57
N SER A 461 -3.79 -2.06 9.13
CA SER A 461 -2.65 -1.15 9.34
C SER A 461 -1.96 -0.72 8.04
N THR A 462 -2.24 -1.42 6.94
CA THR A 462 -1.77 -1.11 5.59
C THR A 462 -2.96 -1.06 4.65
N HIS A 463 -2.93 -0.16 3.66
CA HIS A 463 -3.98 -0.06 2.65
C HIS A 463 -4.18 -1.41 1.94
N TYR A 464 -5.42 -1.86 1.77
CA TYR A 464 -5.73 -3.23 1.34
C TYR A 464 -5.09 -3.65 -0.01
N ARG A 465 -4.78 -2.68 -0.86
CA ARG A 465 -4.14 -2.83 -2.18
C ARG A 465 -2.62 -3.03 -2.12
N ASN A 466 -2.00 -2.72 -0.99
CA ASN A 466 -0.55 -2.82 -0.82
C ASN A 466 -0.18 -4.19 -0.20
N PRO A 467 1.02 -4.72 -0.49
CA PRO A 467 1.50 -5.90 0.19
C PRO A 467 1.62 -5.67 1.69
N LEU A 468 1.13 -6.62 2.49
CA LEU A 468 1.22 -6.59 3.95
C LEU A 468 2.30 -7.57 4.40
N ASN A 469 3.20 -7.15 5.28
CA ASN A 469 4.30 -7.98 5.75
C ASN A 469 4.06 -8.42 7.20
N PHE A 470 3.91 -9.73 7.40
CA PHE A 470 3.73 -10.37 8.69
C PHE A 470 5.10 -10.73 9.29
N THR A 471 5.36 -10.21 10.48
CA THR A 471 6.47 -10.57 11.38
C THR A 471 5.98 -10.55 12.82
N GLU A 472 6.70 -11.21 13.74
CA GLU A 472 6.41 -11.14 15.18
C GLU A 472 6.37 -9.68 15.68
N ASP A 473 7.36 -8.86 15.29
CA ASP A 473 7.41 -7.43 15.65
C ASP A 473 6.16 -6.66 15.21
N THR A 474 5.67 -6.88 13.98
CA THR A 474 4.47 -6.19 13.48
C THR A 474 3.21 -6.62 14.24
N MET A 475 3.15 -7.87 14.68
CA MET A 475 2.04 -8.37 15.49
C MET A 475 2.11 -7.87 16.94
N GLU A 476 3.30 -7.77 17.53
CA GLU A 476 3.48 -7.16 18.85
C GLU A 476 3.06 -5.67 18.83
N GLN A 477 3.45 -4.94 17.79
CA GLN A 477 3.00 -3.55 17.60
C GLN A 477 1.48 -3.45 17.44
N ALA A 478 0.86 -4.38 16.72
CA ALA A 478 -0.59 -4.45 16.58
C ALA A 478 -1.28 -4.70 17.93
N GLN A 479 -0.76 -5.62 18.75
CA GLN A 479 -1.27 -5.89 20.11
C GLN A 479 -1.18 -4.66 21.00
N ASN A 480 -0.02 -4.01 21.05
CA ASN A 480 0.18 -2.79 21.84
C ASN A 480 -0.77 -1.66 21.40
N SER A 481 -1.04 -1.57 20.10
CA SER A 481 -1.95 -0.58 19.50
C SER A 481 -3.39 -0.80 19.95
N VAL A 482 -3.90 -2.03 19.88
CA VAL A 482 -5.27 -2.35 20.30
C VAL A 482 -5.43 -2.26 21.82
N ASP A 483 -4.41 -2.63 22.60
CA ASP A 483 -4.43 -2.50 24.06
C ASP A 483 -4.52 -1.03 24.49
N ARG A 484 -3.84 -0.12 23.78
CA ARG A 484 -3.94 1.33 24.04
C ARG A 484 -5.37 1.85 23.85
N ILE A 485 -6.04 1.39 22.80
CA ILE A 485 -7.44 1.74 22.52
C ILE A 485 -8.35 1.13 23.59
N ALA A 486 -8.18 -0.16 23.90
CA ALA A 486 -8.97 -0.87 24.90
C ALA A 486 -8.86 -0.22 26.29
N ASN A 487 -7.65 0.19 26.70
CA ASN A 487 -7.43 0.90 27.95
C ASN A 487 -8.17 2.24 28.00
N ALA A 488 -8.20 3.01 26.90
CA ALA A 488 -8.93 4.26 26.85
C ALA A 488 -10.45 4.04 27.04
N VAL A 489 -11.02 3.04 26.34
CA VAL A 489 -12.44 2.66 26.49
C VAL A 489 -12.74 2.22 27.93
N GLY A 490 -11.94 1.32 28.48
CA GLY A 490 -12.11 0.82 29.85
C GLY A 490 -12.04 1.95 30.90
N ASN A 491 -11.10 2.89 30.72
CA ASN A 491 -10.97 4.04 31.61
C ASN A 491 -12.17 4.99 31.53
N LEU A 492 -12.72 5.22 30.34
CA LEU A 492 -13.95 6.00 30.14
C LEU A 492 -15.14 5.33 30.84
N ASN A 493 -15.36 4.03 30.60
CA ASN A 493 -16.43 3.26 31.23
C ASN A 493 -16.32 3.28 32.76
N HIS A 494 -15.14 3.08 33.32
CA HIS A 494 -14.90 3.17 34.76
C HIS A 494 -15.16 4.58 35.30
N ARG A 495 -14.71 5.64 34.60
CA ARG A 495 -14.95 7.02 35.04
C ARG A 495 -16.44 7.36 35.01
N LEU A 496 -17.18 6.90 34.00
CA LEU A 496 -18.61 7.12 33.86
C LEU A 496 -19.40 6.65 35.08
N GLN A 497 -18.99 5.53 35.70
CA GLN A 497 -19.62 5.00 36.92
C GLN A 497 -19.41 5.88 38.17
N ALA A 498 -18.36 6.71 38.20
CA ALA A 498 -17.98 7.54 39.34
C ALA A 498 -18.37 9.02 39.19
N VAL A 499 -18.90 9.43 38.04
CA VAL A 499 -19.23 10.83 37.75
C VAL A 499 -20.62 11.19 38.28
N SER A 500 -20.73 12.36 38.89
CA SER A 500 -21.97 12.91 39.44
C SER A 500 -22.49 14.15 38.70
N VAL A 501 -21.70 14.72 37.79
CA VAL A 501 -22.05 15.90 36.99
C VAL A 501 -22.52 15.46 35.61
N ASP A 502 -23.75 15.84 35.25
CA ASP A 502 -24.37 15.53 33.96
C ASP A 502 -24.96 16.83 33.36
N GLN A 503 -24.15 17.50 32.55
CA GLN A 503 -24.48 18.74 31.86
C GLN A 503 -24.37 18.51 30.35
N ALA A 504 -24.94 19.41 29.53
CA ALA A 504 -24.80 19.32 28.08
C ALA A 504 -23.33 19.36 27.65
N VAL A 505 -23.01 18.63 26.58
CA VAL A 505 -21.67 18.65 25.96
C VAL A 505 -21.33 20.06 25.53
N SER A 506 -20.13 20.53 25.85
CA SER A 506 -19.70 21.87 25.42
C SER A 506 -19.59 21.94 23.89
N SER A 507 -19.91 23.10 23.31
CA SER A 507 -19.85 23.28 21.84
C SER A 507 -18.44 23.09 21.28
N GLU A 508 -17.41 23.45 22.04
CA GLU A 508 -16.01 23.26 21.67
C GLU A 508 -15.65 21.77 21.61
N PHE A 509 -16.05 21.00 22.63
CA PHE A 509 -15.78 19.56 22.67
C PHE A 509 -16.56 18.81 21.59
N ALA A 510 -17.84 19.14 21.38
CA ALA A 510 -18.64 18.58 20.30
C ALA A 510 -18.01 18.83 18.92
N ALA A 511 -17.52 20.06 18.67
CA ALA A 511 -16.83 20.38 17.42
C ALA A 511 -15.54 19.56 17.24
N ARG A 512 -14.82 19.26 18.32
CA ARG A 512 -13.62 18.43 18.28
C ARG A 512 -13.94 16.97 17.93
N LEU A 513 -14.98 16.41 18.52
CA LEU A 513 -15.45 15.06 18.17
C LEU A 513 -15.92 14.98 16.72
N GLU A 514 -16.60 16.02 16.23
CA GLU A 514 -17.04 16.08 14.83
C GLU A 514 -15.86 16.16 13.85
N GLN A 515 -14.77 16.84 14.20
CA GLN A 515 -13.55 16.83 13.39
C GLN A 515 -12.96 15.41 13.25
N ILE A 516 -12.90 14.66 14.36
CA ILE A 516 -12.41 13.27 14.36
C ILE A 516 -13.33 12.39 13.51
N ARG A 517 -14.64 12.55 13.66
CA ARG A 517 -15.67 11.85 12.86
C ARG A 517 -15.48 12.13 11.37
N GLN A 518 -15.38 13.41 10.99
CA GLN A 518 -15.21 13.83 9.61
C GLN A 518 -13.91 13.26 9.02
N GLN A 519 -12.79 13.38 9.75
CA GLN A 519 -11.51 12.82 9.31
C GLN A 519 -11.61 11.31 9.06
N TYR A 520 -12.24 10.56 9.96
CA TYR A 520 -12.45 9.13 9.76
C TYR A 520 -13.24 8.83 8.47
N HIS A 521 -14.39 9.48 8.28
CA HIS A 521 -15.26 9.22 7.13
C HIS A 521 -14.61 9.66 5.81
N GLU A 522 -13.90 10.78 5.78
CA GLU A 522 -13.14 11.23 4.62
C GLU A 522 -12.09 10.18 4.19
N LYS A 523 -11.38 9.58 5.16
CA LYS A 523 -10.39 8.53 4.88
C LYS A 523 -11.00 7.21 4.45
N MET A 524 -12.12 6.82 5.04
CA MET A 524 -12.84 5.62 4.60
C MET A 524 -13.44 5.77 3.19
N GLN A 525 -13.85 6.99 2.81
CA GLN A 525 -14.36 7.30 1.46
C GLN A 525 -13.24 7.43 0.41
N ASP A 526 -12.00 7.64 0.83
CA ASP A 526 -10.81 7.60 -0.01
C ASP A 526 -10.31 6.15 -0.17
N ASP A 527 -10.98 5.36 -1.00
CA ASP A 527 -10.61 3.97 -1.34
C ASP A 527 -10.39 3.06 -0.13
N PHE A 528 -11.16 3.23 0.94
CA PHE A 528 -11.01 2.49 2.20
C PHE A 528 -9.60 2.62 2.79
N ASN A 529 -9.08 3.85 2.88
CA ASN A 529 -7.77 4.14 3.48
C ASN A 529 -7.78 3.95 5.00
N THR A 530 -7.80 2.68 5.43
CA THR A 530 -7.86 2.26 6.83
C THR A 530 -6.65 2.68 7.66
N PRO A 531 -5.39 2.77 7.15
CA PRO A 531 -4.27 3.27 7.94
C PRO A 531 -4.50 4.70 8.43
N ASP A 532 -4.95 5.59 7.55
CA ASP A 532 -5.26 6.97 7.92
C ASP A 532 -6.55 7.05 8.76
N ALA A 533 -7.55 6.22 8.48
CA ALA A 533 -8.77 6.19 9.29
C ALA A 533 -8.48 5.74 10.75
N ILE A 534 -7.52 4.83 10.96
CA ILE A 534 -7.05 4.41 12.28
C ILE A 534 -6.41 5.58 13.04
N THR A 535 -5.84 6.60 12.39
CA THR A 535 -5.29 7.74 13.12
C THR A 535 -6.38 8.50 13.86
N ALA A 536 -7.61 8.57 13.32
CA ALA A 536 -8.76 9.16 14.00
C ALA A 536 -9.12 8.40 15.30
N MET A 537 -8.92 7.07 15.36
CA MET A 537 -9.09 6.29 16.59
C MET A 537 -8.03 6.65 17.65
N PHE A 538 -6.80 6.94 17.24
CA PHE A 538 -5.76 7.38 18.18
C PHE A 538 -5.92 8.83 18.62
N GLU A 539 -6.45 9.71 17.75
CA GLU A 539 -6.85 11.07 18.11
C GLU A 539 -8.00 11.03 19.11
N TRP A 540 -9.02 10.20 18.88
CA TRP A 540 -10.08 9.91 19.84
C TRP A 540 -9.52 9.44 21.19
N ALA A 541 -8.58 8.49 21.18
CA ALA A 541 -7.94 8.02 22.41
C ALA A 541 -7.16 9.14 23.11
N GLY A 542 -6.59 10.09 22.36
CA GLY A 542 -5.97 11.31 22.90
C GLY A 542 -6.96 12.18 23.65
N GLU A 543 -8.10 12.51 23.03
CA GLU A 543 -9.17 13.30 23.64
C GLU A 543 -9.76 12.61 24.88
N ALA A 544 -9.96 11.29 24.81
CA ALA A 544 -10.41 10.48 25.94
C ALA A 544 -9.45 10.58 27.14
N ASN A 545 -8.15 10.44 26.91
CA ASN A 545 -7.15 10.55 27.97
C ASN A 545 -7.06 11.97 28.54
N GLN A 546 -7.19 13.00 27.71
CA GLN A 546 -7.18 14.40 28.16
C GLN A 546 -8.41 14.72 29.03
N LEU A 547 -9.60 14.24 28.65
CA LEU A 547 -10.80 14.38 29.45
C LEU A 547 -10.64 13.70 30.82
N LEU A 548 -10.08 12.49 30.85
CA LEU A 548 -9.88 11.72 32.08
C LEU A 548 -8.87 12.32 33.07
N GLN A 549 -8.01 13.24 32.61
CA GLN A 549 -7.07 13.98 33.46
C GLN A 549 -7.73 15.15 34.21
N GLN A 550 -8.95 15.54 33.84
CA GLN A 550 -9.67 16.64 34.50
C GLN A 550 -10.22 16.21 35.87
N ASP A 551 -10.13 17.11 36.85
CA ASP A 551 -10.64 16.88 38.20
C ASP A 551 -12.16 16.63 38.20
N VAL A 552 -12.88 17.45 37.45
CA VAL A 552 -14.33 17.33 37.22
C VAL A 552 -14.55 16.94 35.77
N VAL A 553 -15.20 15.79 35.56
CA VAL A 553 -15.54 15.27 34.25
C VAL A 553 -17.06 15.24 34.13
N ASN A 554 -17.59 15.65 32.98
CA ASN A 554 -19.00 15.62 32.67
C ASN A 554 -19.40 14.26 32.06
N ALA A 555 -20.48 13.65 32.55
CA ALA A 555 -20.95 12.36 32.05
C ALA A 555 -21.35 12.41 30.57
N ALA A 556 -21.93 13.52 30.09
CA ALA A 556 -22.31 13.66 28.70
C ALA A 556 -21.10 13.66 27.74
N ASP A 557 -19.96 14.23 28.15
CA ASP A 557 -18.73 14.24 27.34
C ASP A 557 -18.16 12.82 27.19
N ILE A 558 -18.20 12.01 28.26
CA ILE A 558 -17.80 10.60 28.22
C ILE A 558 -18.74 9.81 27.29
N ARG A 559 -20.06 10.00 27.41
CA ARG A 559 -21.04 9.31 26.54
C ARG A 559 -20.83 9.66 25.08
N ALA A 560 -20.58 10.94 24.76
CA ALA A 560 -20.31 11.38 23.39
C ALA A 560 -19.02 10.77 22.81
N LEU A 561 -17.96 10.64 23.62
CA LEU A 561 -16.75 9.91 23.22
C LEU A 561 -17.03 8.44 22.94
N LEU A 562 -17.77 7.76 23.82
CA LEU A 562 -18.11 6.35 23.65
C LEU A 562 -19.04 6.11 22.46
N GLU A 563 -19.96 7.03 22.18
CA GLU A 563 -20.83 6.99 21.00
C GLU A 563 -20.02 7.13 19.71
N LEU A 564 -19.14 8.14 19.62
CA LEU A 564 -18.23 8.28 18.49
C LEU A 564 -17.37 7.03 18.32
N PHE A 565 -16.78 6.53 19.40
CA PHE A 565 -15.97 5.31 19.36
C PHE A 565 -16.76 4.12 18.83
N SER A 566 -17.99 3.93 19.29
CA SER A 566 -18.87 2.85 18.84
C SER A 566 -19.10 2.92 17.34
N GLU A 567 -19.34 4.11 16.79
CA GLU A 567 -19.49 4.32 15.35
C GLU A 567 -18.21 3.93 14.57
N LEU A 568 -17.05 4.44 14.99
CA LEU A 568 -15.78 4.14 14.32
C LEU A 568 -15.45 2.64 14.39
N ASN A 569 -15.68 2.04 15.56
CA ASN A 569 -15.38 0.64 15.83
C ASN A 569 -16.41 -0.32 15.21
N ALA A 570 -17.64 0.11 14.89
CA ALA A 570 -18.64 -0.73 14.23
C ALA A 570 -18.11 -1.27 12.88
N VAL A 571 -17.30 -0.47 12.18
CA VAL A 571 -16.67 -0.82 10.91
C VAL A 571 -15.29 -1.45 11.12
N LEU A 572 -14.41 -0.79 11.89
CA LEU A 572 -13.02 -1.25 12.07
C LEU A 572 -12.94 -2.53 12.91
N ARG A 573 -13.79 -2.68 13.93
CA ARG A 573 -13.87 -3.82 14.87
C ARG A 573 -12.51 -4.20 15.48
N ILE A 574 -11.73 -3.19 15.83
CA ILE A 574 -10.41 -3.33 16.47
C ILE A 574 -10.49 -3.31 18.01
N TYR A 575 -11.71 -3.34 18.54
CA TYR A 575 -12.03 -3.51 19.94
C TYR A 575 -13.30 -4.34 20.06
N THR A 576 -13.30 -5.27 21.00
CA THR A 576 -14.54 -5.87 21.51
C THR A 576 -14.58 -5.61 23.00
N GLU A 577 -15.75 -5.22 23.50
CA GLU A 577 -15.98 -5.24 24.94
C GLU A 577 -15.84 -6.69 25.41
N ALA A 578 -14.94 -6.91 26.37
CA ALA A 578 -14.81 -8.22 26.99
C ALA A 578 -16.13 -8.54 27.70
N GLU A 579 -16.64 -9.76 27.53
CA GLU A 579 -17.64 -10.22 28.49
C GLU A 579 -17.01 -10.10 29.88
N PRO A 580 -17.76 -9.64 30.90
CA PRO A 580 -17.25 -9.62 32.25
C PRO A 580 -16.87 -11.05 32.62
N GLU A 581 -15.57 -11.37 32.53
CA GLU A 581 -15.04 -12.61 33.06
C GLU A 581 -15.42 -12.61 34.54
N LEU A 582 -16.25 -13.57 34.93
CA LEU A 582 -16.51 -13.83 36.33
C LEU A 582 -15.15 -14.01 36.99
N LEU A 583 -14.84 -13.13 37.93
CA LEU A 583 -13.65 -13.28 38.75
C LEU A 583 -13.72 -14.66 39.42
N ASP A 584 -12.62 -15.41 39.36
CA ASP A 584 -12.46 -16.55 40.25
C ASP A 584 -12.62 -16.00 41.68
N GLU A 585 -13.49 -16.58 42.52
CA GLU A 585 -13.79 -16.09 43.88
C GLU A 585 -12.51 -15.82 44.71
N GLU A 586 -11.45 -16.58 44.40
CA GLU A 586 -10.10 -16.42 44.96
C GLU A 586 -9.46 -15.06 44.64
N ILE A 587 -9.61 -14.58 43.41
CA ILE A 587 -9.04 -13.32 42.92
C ILE A 587 -9.77 -12.14 43.53
N GLU A 588 -11.10 -12.19 43.63
CA GLU A 588 -11.88 -11.19 44.37
C GLU A 588 -11.45 -11.10 45.83
N ARG A 589 -11.29 -12.26 46.49
CA ARG A 589 -10.85 -12.31 47.88
C ARG A 589 -9.46 -11.70 48.05
N LEU A 590 -8.51 -12.01 47.16
CA LEU A 590 -7.16 -11.44 47.17
C LEU A 590 -7.20 -9.92 46.95
N ILE A 591 -8.04 -9.44 46.03
CA ILE A 591 -8.23 -8.00 45.78
C ILE A 591 -8.79 -7.29 47.02
N GLU A 592 -9.80 -7.84 47.67
CA GLU A 592 -10.36 -7.30 48.92
C GLU A 592 -9.33 -7.30 50.06
N GLU A 593 -8.61 -8.41 50.24
CA GLU A 593 -7.57 -8.55 51.24
C GLU A 593 -6.45 -7.53 51.03
N ARG A 594 -6.04 -7.30 49.77
CA ARG A 594 -5.07 -6.26 49.42
C ARG A 594 -5.58 -4.87 49.76
N ASN A 595 -6.83 -4.57 49.42
CA ASN A 595 -7.44 -3.27 49.72
C ASN A 595 -7.49 -3.01 51.23
N GLU A 596 -7.79 -4.03 52.03
CA GLU A 596 -7.77 -3.96 53.49
C GLU A 596 -6.34 -3.84 54.05
N ALA A 597 -5.38 -4.57 53.49
CA ALA A 597 -3.96 -4.44 53.83
C ALA A 597 -3.45 -3.01 53.56
N ARG A 598 -3.87 -2.38 52.47
CA ARG A 598 -3.53 -0.97 52.18
C ARG A 598 -4.20 0.01 53.14
N LYS A 599 -5.48 -0.18 53.48
CA LYS A 599 -6.18 0.64 54.49
C LYS A 599 -5.52 0.56 55.86
N THR A 600 -5.07 -0.63 56.25
CA THR A 600 -4.37 -0.90 57.51
C THR A 600 -2.87 -0.58 57.46
N LYS A 601 -2.37 -0.03 56.34
CA LYS A 601 -0.96 0.32 56.07
C LYS A 601 0.02 -0.87 56.17
N ASN A 602 -0.46 -2.09 55.95
CA ASN A 602 0.35 -3.28 55.79
C ASN A 602 0.85 -3.41 54.35
N TRP A 603 1.87 -2.62 54.00
CA TRP A 603 2.43 -2.57 52.65
C TRP A 603 3.05 -3.88 52.19
N ALA A 604 3.69 -4.62 53.12
CA ALA A 604 4.30 -5.91 52.80
C ALA A 604 3.26 -6.93 52.30
N ARG A 605 2.13 -7.05 53.01
CA ARG A 605 1.05 -7.94 52.57
C ARG A 605 0.40 -7.47 51.27
N ALA A 606 0.25 -6.17 51.07
CA ALA A 606 -0.31 -5.61 49.84
C ALA A 606 0.59 -5.85 48.61
N ASP A 607 1.91 -5.85 48.79
CA ASP A 607 2.89 -6.18 47.75
C ASP A 607 2.93 -7.69 47.47
N GLU A 608 2.90 -8.55 48.50
CA GLU A 608 2.78 -10.01 48.32
C GLU A 608 1.58 -10.39 47.47
N ILE A 609 0.40 -9.84 47.79
CA ILE A 609 -0.83 -10.12 47.04
C ILE A 609 -0.75 -9.56 45.61
N ARG A 610 -0.10 -8.41 45.39
CA ARG A 610 0.11 -7.87 44.03
C ARG A 610 0.97 -8.83 43.21
N ASP A 611 2.02 -9.37 43.80
CA ASP A 611 2.94 -10.26 43.10
C ASP A 611 2.28 -11.64 42.83
N GLU A 612 1.46 -12.13 43.77
CA GLU A 612 0.63 -13.33 43.60
C GLU A 612 -0.39 -13.17 42.47
N LEU A 613 -1.10 -12.04 42.44
CA LEU A 613 -2.03 -11.71 41.37
C LEU A 613 -1.29 -11.57 40.03
N SER A 614 -0.13 -10.91 40.00
CA SER A 614 0.70 -10.78 38.79
C SER A 614 1.19 -12.13 38.24
N ALA A 615 1.52 -13.08 39.12
CA ALA A 615 1.88 -14.45 38.75
C ALA A 615 0.70 -15.24 38.15
N GLN A 616 -0.52 -14.95 38.61
CA GLN A 616 -1.77 -15.44 38.01
C GLN A 616 -2.18 -14.66 36.75
N GLY A 617 -1.30 -13.80 36.24
CA GLY A 617 -1.55 -12.97 35.08
C GLY A 617 -2.43 -11.77 35.36
N ILE A 618 -2.63 -11.33 36.60
CA ILE A 618 -3.43 -10.14 36.93
C ILE A 618 -2.52 -8.96 37.29
N LEU A 619 -2.58 -7.93 36.46
CA LEU A 619 -1.94 -6.63 36.68
C LEU A 619 -2.88 -5.72 37.47
N LEU A 620 -2.39 -5.19 38.59
CA LEU A 620 -3.08 -4.18 39.39
C LEU A 620 -2.51 -2.79 39.10
N GLU A 621 -3.38 -1.81 38.90
CA GLU A 621 -3.05 -0.39 38.73
C GLU A 621 -3.75 0.45 39.80
N ASP A 622 -2.97 1.04 40.70
CA ASP A 622 -3.52 1.96 41.69
C ASP A 622 -3.61 3.37 41.08
N THR A 623 -4.83 3.89 40.91
CA THR A 623 -5.07 5.25 40.42
C THR A 623 -5.60 6.15 41.53
N ALA A 624 -5.54 7.47 41.34
CA ALA A 624 -6.17 8.44 42.25
C ALA A 624 -7.69 8.25 42.38
N GLN A 625 -8.31 7.50 41.46
CA GLN A 625 -9.75 7.25 41.35
C GLN A 625 -10.14 5.87 41.89
N GLY A 626 -9.19 5.08 42.40
CA GLY A 626 -9.40 3.70 42.84
C GLY A 626 -8.40 2.72 42.22
N MET A 627 -8.38 1.49 42.74
CA MET A 627 -7.58 0.41 42.18
C MET A 627 -8.30 -0.22 40.98
N ARG A 628 -7.58 -0.42 39.88
CA ARG A 628 -8.01 -1.14 38.69
C ARG A 628 -7.19 -2.41 38.55
N TRP A 629 -7.72 -3.39 37.84
CA TRP A 629 -6.98 -4.60 37.50
C TRP A 629 -7.31 -5.06 36.08
N ARG A 630 -6.38 -5.80 35.46
CA ARG A 630 -6.58 -6.49 34.17
C ARG A 630 -5.83 -7.80 34.13
N ARG A 631 -6.35 -8.81 33.42
CA ARG A 631 -5.63 -10.05 33.11
C ARG A 631 -4.66 -9.81 31.94
N LYS A 632 -3.47 -10.42 31.97
CA LYS A 632 -2.36 -10.26 31.03
C LYS A 632 -2.70 -10.83 29.67
#